data_AF-A0A2I3MN91-F1
#
_entry.id   AF-A0A2I3MN91-F1
#
_cell.length_a   1.000
_cell.length_b   1.000
_cell.length_c   1.000
_cell.angle_alpha   90.00
_cell.angle_beta   90.00
_cell.angle_gamma   90.00
#
_symmetry.space_group_name_H-M   'P 1'
#
loop_
_entity.id
_entity.type
_entity.pdbx_description
1 polymer ?
#
loop_
_entity_poly.entity_id
_entity_poly.type
_entity_poly.pdbx_seq_one_letter_code
_entity_poly.pdbx_strand_id
1 'polypeptide(L)'
;MRARAVLAVTLIMACTEAFFPFISRGKELLWGKPEESRVASVLEESKRLVDTAMYATMQRNLKKREILSPHQLLSFSKLPEPTSGEIARAAEIMETSIQAMKRKVNLKIQQSQHSTDALSEDLLSIIANVSGCLPYMLPPKCPNTCLANKYRLITGACNNRDHPRWGASNTALARWLPPVYEDGFSQPRGWNPGFLHNGFPLPPVREVTRHVIQVSNEVVTDDDRYSDLLMAWGQYIDHDIAFTPQSTSKAAFGGGADCQVTCENQNPCFPIQLPEEARPAAGTACLPFYRSSAACGTGDQGALFGNLSTANPRQQMNGLTSFLDASTVYGSSPALERQLRNWTSAEGLLRVHARLRDSGRAYLPFAPPRAPAACAPEPGIPGETRGPCFLAGDGRASEVPSLTALHTLWLREHNRLAAALKALNAHWSADAVYQEARKVVGALHQIITLRDYVPRILGPEAFQQYVGPYEGYDSTANPTVSNVFSTAAFRFGHATIHPLVRRLDAGFQEHPDLPGLWLHEAFFSPWTLLHGGGLDPLIRGLLARPAKLQVQDQLMNEELTERLFVLSNSSTLDLASINLQRGRDHGLPGYNEWREFCGLPRLETPADLSTAIASRSMADKILDLYKHPDNIDVWLGGLAENFLPRARTGPLFACLIGKQMKALRDGDWFWWENSHVFTDAQRHELEKHSLSRVICDNTGLTRVPVDAFRVGKFPEDFESCDSIPGMNLEAWRETFPQDDKCGFPESVENGDFVHCEESGRRVLVYSCRHGYELQGHEQLTCTQEGWDFQPPLCKDSGRLPRATWVSISLAALLIGGLAGLTSTVICRWTRAGTKPTLPISETGGGTPRLRCGKHQGAGTSPQGAAAQDSEQESAGMEGRDTHRLPRAL
;
A
#
# COMPACT_ATOMS: atom_id res chain seq x y z
N MET A 1 -33.46 72.11 23.19
CA MET A 1 -33.92 70.73 23.49
C MET A 1 -33.25 69.64 22.62
N ARG A 2 -32.06 69.85 22.02
CA ARG A 2 -31.30 68.77 21.34
C ARG A 2 -30.00 68.33 22.05
N ALA A 3 -29.61 68.99 23.14
CA ALA A 3 -28.39 68.64 23.91
C ALA A 3 -28.62 67.64 25.06
N ARG A 4 -29.86 67.47 25.55
CA ARG A 4 -30.18 66.50 26.62
C ARG A 4 -30.54 65.09 26.12
N ALA A 5 -30.91 64.96 24.84
CA ALA A 5 -31.19 63.65 24.23
C ALA A 5 -29.89 62.89 23.86
N VAL A 6 -28.83 63.61 23.49
CA VAL A 6 -27.55 62.98 23.08
C VAL A 6 -26.81 62.40 24.29
N LEU A 7 -26.81 63.08 25.45
CA LEU A 7 -26.17 62.57 26.67
C LEU A 7 -26.87 61.33 27.26
N ALA A 8 -28.20 61.22 27.13
CA ALA A 8 -28.93 60.05 27.61
C ALA A 8 -28.66 58.80 26.75
N VAL A 9 -28.48 58.97 25.43
CA VAL A 9 -28.17 57.85 24.51
C VAL A 9 -26.70 57.41 24.63
N THR A 10 -25.77 58.33 24.91
CA THR A 10 -24.36 57.94 25.14
C THR A 10 -24.14 57.24 26.48
N LEU A 11 -24.87 57.61 27.54
CA LEU A 11 -24.77 56.91 28.84
C LEU A 11 -25.37 55.51 28.79
N ILE A 12 -26.46 55.29 28.03
CA ILE A 12 -27.09 53.97 27.89
C ILE A 12 -26.21 53.04 27.04
N MET A 13 -25.59 53.53 25.95
CA MET A 13 -24.67 52.70 25.14
C MET A 13 -23.35 52.38 25.85
N ALA A 14 -22.80 53.31 26.65
CA ALA A 14 -21.59 53.05 27.43
C ALA A 14 -21.84 52.04 28.58
N CYS A 15 -23.03 52.04 29.18
CA CYS A 15 -23.40 51.03 30.18
C CYS A 15 -23.65 49.65 29.56
N THR A 16 -24.15 49.54 28.32
CA THR A 16 -24.32 48.24 27.66
C THR A 16 -23.00 47.60 27.20
N GLU A 17 -22.01 48.38 26.74
CA GLU A 17 -20.71 47.84 26.33
C GLU A 17 -19.79 47.46 27.51
N ALA A 18 -19.97 48.06 28.69
CA ALA A 18 -19.20 47.68 29.89
C ALA A 18 -19.85 46.53 30.69
N PHE A 19 -21.18 46.43 30.72
CA PHE A 19 -21.87 45.38 31.48
C PHE A 19 -22.02 44.05 30.72
N PHE A 20 -22.15 44.04 29.39
CA PHE A 20 -22.29 42.76 28.65
C PHE A 20 -21.04 41.87 28.72
N PRO A 21 -19.80 42.38 28.61
CA PRO A 21 -18.60 41.56 28.83
C PRO A 21 -18.46 41.11 30.28
N PHE A 22 -18.97 41.88 31.25
CA PHE A 22 -18.89 41.56 32.68
C PHE A 22 -19.96 40.55 33.13
N ILE A 23 -21.15 40.57 32.52
CA ILE A 23 -22.20 39.55 32.70
C ILE A 23 -21.86 38.29 31.89
N SER A 24 -21.20 38.41 30.74
CA SER A 24 -20.68 37.27 29.96
C SER A 24 -19.52 36.59 30.68
N ARG A 25 -18.51 37.34 31.14
CA ARG A 25 -17.44 36.81 32.02
C ARG A 25 -17.96 36.33 33.36
N GLY A 26 -18.95 37.02 33.94
CA GLY A 26 -19.62 36.62 35.17
C GLY A 26 -20.40 35.31 34.99
N LYS A 27 -21.04 35.09 33.84
CA LYS A 27 -21.65 33.79 33.47
C LYS A 27 -20.61 32.70 33.24
N GLU A 28 -19.47 32.98 32.63
CA GLU A 28 -18.37 32.02 32.52
C GLU A 28 -17.74 31.68 33.88
N LEU A 29 -17.70 32.62 34.82
CA LEU A 29 -17.18 32.44 36.18
C LEU A 29 -18.19 31.76 37.13
N LEU A 30 -19.50 31.95 36.92
CA LEU A 30 -20.57 31.46 37.79
C LEU A 30 -21.27 30.19 37.27
N TRP A 31 -21.30 29.95 35.95
CA TRP A 31 -22.01 28.80 35.33
C TRP A 31 -21.11 27.83 34.56
N GLY A 32 -19.81 28.08 34.46
CA GLY A 32 -18.89 27.23 33.71
C GLY A 32 -19.14 27.23 32.19
N LYS A 33 -18.15 26.78 31.41
CA LYS A 33 -18.35 26.55 29.97
C LYS A 33 -19.43 25.48 29.75
N PRO A 34 -20.32 25.61 28.74
CA PRO A 34 -21.24 24.54 28.37
C PRO A 34 -20.45 23.25 28.11
N GLU A 35 -21.01 22.09 28.49
CA GLU A 35 -20.29 20.81 28.43
C GLU A 35 -19.69 20.53 27.04
N GLU A 36 -20.40 20.90 25.97
CA GLU A 36 -19.91 20.83 24.58
C GLU A 36 -18.61 21.62 24.33
N SER A 37 -18.46 22.81 24.92
CA SER A 37 -17.25 23.63 24.78
C SER A 37 -16.06 23.04 25.53
N ARG A 38 -16.30 22.32 26.64
CA ARG A 38 -15.25 21.61 27.38
C ARG A 38 -14.83 20.35 26.63
N VAL A 39 -15.78 19.59 26.08
CA VAL A 39 -15.54 18.42 25.24
C VAL A 39 -14.70 18.78 24.01
N ALA A 40 -15.09 19.82 23.28
CA ALA A 40 -14.35 20.30 22.12
C ALA A 40 -12.89 20.67 22.47
N SER A 41 -12.66 21.26 23.66
CA SER A 41 -11.30 21.57 24.11
C SER A 41 -10.44 20.33 24.41
N VAL A 42 -11.03 19.25 24.94
CA VAL A 42 -10.32 17.98 25.17
C VAL A 42 -9.98 17.29 23.85
N LEU A 43 -10.91 17.34 22.90
CA LEU A 43 -10.70 16.78 21.56
C LEU A 43 -9.59 17.51 20.81
N GLU A 44 -9.59 18.84 20.84
CA GLU A 44 -8.53 19.64 20.21
C GLU A 44 -7.16 19.41 20.88
N GLU A 45 -7.13 19.26 22.22
CA GLU A 45 -5.92 18.90 22.96
C GLU A 45 -5.40 17.51 22.56
N SER A 46 -6.28 16.52 22.45
CA SER A 46 -5.95 15.14 22.08
C SER A 46 -5.45 15.04 20.63
N LYS A 47 -6.13 15.73 19.71
CA LYS A 47 -5.69 15.90 18.33
C LYS A 47 -4.30 16.53 18.26
N ARG A 48 -4.06 17.61 19.02
CA ARG A 48 -2.75 18.25 19.09
C ARG A 48 -1.68 17.32 19.65
N LEU A 49 -1.98 16.47 20.63
CA LEU A 49 -1.03 15.49 21.18
C LEU A 49 -0.61 14.47 20.11
N VAL A 50 -1.58 13.85 19.43
CA VAL A 50 -1.30 12.91 18.33
C VAL A 50 -0.53 13.60 17.22
N ASP A 51 -0.95 14.79 16.78
CA ASP A 51 -0.27 15.56 15.75
C ASP A 51 1.15 15.96 16.13
N THR A 52 1.38 16.31 17.38
CA THR A 52 2.71 16.63 17.88
C THR A 52 3.60 15.39 17.89
N ALA A 53 3.08 14.23 18.29
CA ALA A 53 3.82 12.96 18.30
C ALA A 53 4.17 12.48 16.88
N MET A 54 3.22 12.61 15.94
CA MET A 54 3.44 12.35 14.52
C MET A 54 4.40 13.35 13.89
N TYR A 55 4.28 14.64 14.21
CA TYR A 55 5.19 15.68 13.73
C TYR A 55 6.62 15.46 14.27
N ALA A 56 6.77 15.08 15.53
CA ALA A 56 8.06 14.71 16.12
C ALA A 56 8.67 13.50 15.39
N THR A 57 7.84 12.49 15.06
CA THR A 57 8.22 11.34 14.24
C THR A 57 8.72 11.78 12.86
N MET A 58 7.98 12.65 12.17
CA MET A 58 8.34 13.19 10.86
C MET A 58 9.63 14.02 10.92
N GLN A 59 9.73 14.95 11.88
CA GLN A 59 10.91 15.80 12.08
C GLN A 59 12.15 14.96 12.40
N ARG A 60 12.03 13.90 13.19
CA ARG A 60 13.13 12.95 13.44
C ARG A 60 13.59 12.29 12.13
N ASN A 61 12.65 11.80 11.33
CA ASN A 61 12.94 11.16 10.04
C ASN A 61 13.59 12.13 9.04
N LEU A 62 13.24 13.43 9.10
CA LEU A 62 13.82 14.50 8.29
C LEU A 62 15.21 14.95 8.78
N LYS A 63 15.41 15.05 10.10
CA LYS A 63 16.65 15.54 10.72
C LYS A 63 17.77 14.50 10.74
N LYS A 64 17.45 13.21 10.86
CA LYS A 64 18.46 12.15 10.74
C LYS A 64 18.84 11.94 9.27
N ARG A 65 19.96 12.54 8.87
CA ARG A 65 20.70 12.23 7.61
C ARG A 65 21.51 10.93 7.71
N GLU A 66 21.33 10.14 8.76
CA GLU A 66 22.06 8.90 9.04
C GLU A 66 21.52 7.70 8.24
N ILE A 67 22.34 6.64 8.15
CA ILE A 67 21.95 5.30 7.70
C ILE A 67 20.72 4.86 8.53
N LEU A 68 19.67 4.36 7.86
CA LEU A 68 18.48 3.89 8.56
C LEU A 68 18.82 2.71 9.46
N SER A 69 18.42 2.78 10.73
CA SER A 69 18.49 1.60 11.59
C SER A 69 17.52 0.52 11.09
N PRO A 70 17.78 -0.78 11.36
CA PRO A 70 16.86 -1.87 11.02
C PRO A 70 15.43 -1.61 11.49
N HIS A 71 15.24 -1.02 12.68
CA HIS A 71 13.92 -0.62 13.19
C HIS A 71 13.22 0.44 12.33
N GLN A 72 13.98 1.37 11.73
CA GLN A 72 13.43 2.35 10.81
C GLN A 72 13.01 1.72 9.48
N LEU A 73 13.76 0.73 8.99
CA LEU A 73 13.38 -0.05 7.80
C LEU A 73 12.14 -0.91 8.03
N LEU A 74 12.08 -1.63 9.16
CA LEU A 74 10.87 -2.36 9.54
C LEU A 74 9.68 -1.43 9.64
N SER A 75 9.83 -0.28 10.30
CA SER A 75 8.78 0.72 10.38
C SER A 75 8.37 1.21 8.99
N PHE A 76 9.31 1.42 8.07
CA PHE A 76 9.00 1.77 6.67
C PHE A 76 8.19 0.69 5.96
N SER A 77 8.59 -0.58 6.09
CA SER A 77 7.86 -1.72 5.52
C SER A 77 6.42 -1.82 6.03
N LYS A 78 6.11 -1.20 7.18
CA LYS A 78 4.79 -1.15 7.80
C LYS A 78 4.14 0.23 7.75
N LEU A 79 4.70 1.17 6.97
CA LEU A 79 4.07 2.47 6.73
C LEU A 79 2.83 2.28 5.87
N PRO A 80 1.67 2.80 6.31
CA PRO A 80 0.49 2.82 5.45
C PRO A 80 0.69 3.78 4.28
N GLU A 81 0.03 3.47 3.16
CA GLU A 81 -0.19 4.46 2.12
C GLU A 81 -1.05 5.62 2.67
N PRO A 82 -1.01 6.82 2.06
CA PRO A 82 -1.60 8.03 2.63
C PRO A 82 -3.04 7.90 3.14
N THR A 83 -3.95 7.28 2.39
CA THR A 83 -5.36 7.16 2.81
C THR A 83 -5.48 6.25 4.04
N SER A 84 -4.80 5.10 4.03
CA SER A 84 -4.71 4.18 5.17
C SER A 84 -4.06 4.85 6.39
N GLY A 85 -3.09 5.74 6.16
CA GLY A 85 -2.42 6.51 7.21
C GLY A 85 -3.32 7.56 7.85
N GLU A 86 -4.17 8.23 7.06
CA GLU A 86 -5.19 9.15 7.57
C GLU A 86 -6.23 8.42 8.45
N ILE A 87 -6.63 7.21 8.06
CA ILE A 87 -7.57 6.37 8.82
C ILE A 87 -6.93 5.88 10.13
N ALA A 88 -5.68 5.40 10.07
CA ALA A 88 -4.93 5.01 11.25
C ALA A 88 -4.77 6.17 12.24
N ARG A 89 -4.42 7.37 11.74
CA ARG A 89 -4.34 8.59 12.55
C ARG A 89 -5.69 8.95 13.17
N ALA A 90 -6.80 8.81 12.45
CA ALA A 90 -8.14 9.05 12.99
C ALA A 90 -8.45 8.12 14.16
N ALA A 91 -8.11 6.82 14.04
CA ALA A 91 -8.27 5.85 15.12
C ALA A 91 -7.42 6.20 16.36
N GLU A 92 -6.18 6.66 16.17
CA GLU A 92 -5.30 7.10 17.26
C GLU A 92 -5.83 8.34 17.99
N ILE A 93 -6.38 9.33 17.26
CA ILE A 93 -7.02 10.51 17.85
C ILE A 93 -8.25 10.09 18.66
N MET A 94 -9.08 9.19 18.11
CA MET A 94 -10.26 8.68 18.78
C MET A 94 -9.92 7.99 20.10
N GLU A 95 -8.96 7.06 20.08
CA GLU A 95 -8.49 6.32 21.27
C GLU A 95 -7.94 7.29 22.34
N THR A 96 -7.05 8.20 21.94
CA THR A 96 -6.44 9.20 22.85
C THR A 96 -7.50 10.11 23.47
N SER A 97 -8.48 10.56 22.69
CA SER A 97 -9.55 11.43 23.15
C SER A 97 -10.43 10.76 24.19
N ILE A 98 -10.75 9.49 23.99
CA ILE A 98 -11.59 8.72 24.92
C ILE A 98 -10.86 8.47 26.22
N GLN A 99 -9.58 8.10 26.16
CA GLN A 99 -8.76 7.93 27.37
C GLN A 99 -8.65 9.24 28.16
N ALA A 100 -8.44 10.38 27.47
CA ALA A 100 -8.40 11.70 28.11
C ALA A 100 -9.74 12.07 28.76
N MET A 101 -10.86 11.77 28.10
CA MET A 101 -12.20 11.99 28.64
C MET A 101 -12.48 11.11 29.86
N LYS A 102 -12.17 9.81 29.82
CA LYS A 102 -12.30 8.89 30.96
C LYS A 102 -11.52 9.39 32.19
N ARG A 103 -10.27 9.83 32.01
CA ARG A 103 -9.46 10.39 33.12
C ARG A 103 -10.11 11.64 33.74
N LYS A 104 -10.62 12.55 32.92
CA LYS A 104 -11.30 13.78 33.39
C LYS A 104 -12.63 13.48 34.08
N VAL A 105 -13.35 12.44 33.67
CA VAL A 105 -14.59 11.96 34.32
C VAL A 105 -14.29 11.27 35.65
N ASN A 106 -13.31 10.38 35.71
CA ASN A 106 -12.92 9.67 36.94
C ASN A 106 -12.44 10.63 38.04
N LEU A 107 -11.74 11.72 37.68
CA LEU A 107 -11.37 12.79 38.62
C LEU A 107 -12.59 13.53 39.20
N LYS A 108 -13.73 13.59 38.49
CA LYS A 108 -14.99 14.14 39.03
C LYS A 108 -15.77 13.11 39.87
N ILE A 109 -15.67 11.82 39.55
CA ILE A 109 -16.35 10.74 40.30
C ILE A 109 -15.66 10.47 41.64
N GLN A 110 -14.35 10.69 41.78
CA GLN A 110 -13.72 10.74 43.11
C GLN A 110 -14.30 11.85 44.02
N GLN A 111 -15.06 12.80 43.47
CA GLN A 111 -15.84 13.80 44.21
C GLN A 111 -17.35 13.47 44.31
N SER A 112 -17.86 12.42 43.65
CA SER A 112 -19.29 12.05 43.64
C SER A 112 -19.52 10.52 43.54
N GLN A 113 -20.24 9.97 44.51
CA GLN A 113 -20.19 8.56 44.93
C GLN A 113 -21.08 7.58 44.12
N HIS A 114 -21.26 7.75 42.80
CA HIS A 114 -22.04 6.83 41.96
C HIS A 114 -21.36 6.51 40.62
N SER A 115 -21.13 5.21 40.35
CA SER A 115 -20.57 4.71 39.10
C SER A 115 -21.64 4.17 38.16
N THR A 116 -21.74 4.76 36.98
CA THR A 116 -22.07 4.07 35.72
C THR A 116 -21.28 4.75 34.61
N ASP A 117 -20.16 4.10 34.26
CA ASP A 117 -19.09 4.58 33.38
C ASP A 117 -19.44 4.47 31.88
N ALA A 118 -20.13 5.46 31.33
CA ALA A 118 -20.19 5.63 29.88
C ALA A 118 -20.22 7.13 29.50
N LEU A 119 -19.40 7.52 28.52
CA LEU A 119 -19.60 8.78 27.81
C LEU A 119 -20.96 8.72 27.09
N SER A 120 -21.70 9.84 27.00
CA SER A 120 -22.99 9.85 26.30
C SER A 120 -22.83 9.55 24.80
N GLU A 121 -23.88 9.01 24.18
CA GLU A 121 -23.89 8.68 22.75
C GLU A 121 -23.61 9.90 21.86
N ASP A 122 -24.15 11.07 22.22
CA ASP A 122 -23.88 12.35 21.55
C ASP A 122 -22.39 12.72 21.64
N LEU A 123 -21.81 12.57 22.82
CA LEU A 123 -20.40 12.85 23.04
C LEU A 123 -19.51 11.92 22.21
N LEU A 124 -19.86 10.64 22.13
CA LEU A 124 -19.16 9.66 21.34
C LEU A 124 -19.26 9.96 19.84
N SER A 125 -20.45 10.33 19.36
CA SER A 125 -20.67 10.76 17.98
C SER A 125 -19.83 12.00 17.63
N ILE A 126 -19.72 12.97 18.55
CA ILE A 126 -18.82 14.12 18.41
C ILE A 126 -17.36 13.66 18.35
N ILE A 127 -16.93 12.75 19.23
CA ILE A 127 -15.56 12.21 19.22
C ILE A 127 -15.26 11.50 17.89
N ALA A 128 -16.15 10.64 17.40
CA ALA A 128 -15.99 9.93 16.14
C ALA A 128 -15.93 10.89 14.94
N ASN A 129 -16.75 11.95 14.95
CA ASN A 129 -16.74 12.96 13.89
C ASN A 129 -15.45 13.81 13.92
N VAL A 130 -15.08 14.35 15.07
CA VAL A 130 -13.91 15.25 15.23
C VAL A 130 -12.58 14.49 15.03
N SER A 131 -12.50 13.23 15.43
CA SER A 131 -11.35 12.37 15.16
C SER A 131 -11.19 12.02 13.68
N GLY A 132 -12.27 12.09 12.89
CA GLY A 132 -12.30 11.66 11.50
C GLY A 132 -12.64 10.18 11.30
N CYS A 133 -13.00 9.45 12.35
CA CYS A 133 -13.38 8.04 12.26
C CYS A 133 -14.80 7.81 11.72
N LEU A 134 -15.72 8.76 11.89
CA LEU A 134 -17.14 8.58 11.54
C LEU A 134 -17.38 8.11 10.08
N PRO A 135 -16.76 8.71 9.03
CA PRO A 135 -16.94 8.23 7.65
C PRO A 135 -16.51 6.77 7.46
N TYR A 136 -15.50 6.34 8.21
CA TYR A 136 -14.96 4.97 8.17
C TYR A 136 -15.67 4.03 9.13
N MET A 137 -16.69 4.47 9.86
CA MET A 137 -17.59 3.61 10.65
C MET A 137 -18.93 3.37 9.92
N LEU A 138 -19.35 4.28 9.03
CA LEU A 138 -20.62 4.19 8.30
C LEU A 138 -20.52 3.32 7.03
N PRO A 139 -21.50 2.46 6.71
CA PRO A 139 -21.47 1.65 5.48
C PRO A 139 -21.20 2.50 4.21
N PRO A 140 -20.30 2.06 3.31
CA PRO A 140 -20.04 2.77 2.07
C PRO A 140 -21.28 2.75 1.16
N LYS A 141 -21.45 3.79 0.35
CA LYS A 141 -22.52 3.83 -0.67
C LYS A 141 -22.10 2.99 -1.88
N CYS A 142 -22.91 1.98 -2.20
CA CYS A 142 -22.65 1.13 -3.35
C CYS A 142 -23.28 1.68 -4.62
N PRO A 143 -22.50 1.92 -5.70
CA PRO A 143 -23.06 2.31 -6.98
C PRO A 143 -23.97 1.19 -7.52
N ASN A 144 -25.14 1.58 -8.01
CA ASN A 144 -26.08 0.67 -8.68
C ASN A 144 -26.09 0.97 -10.17
N THR A 145 -24.99 0.62 -10.85
CA THR A 145 -24.80 0.80 -12.29
C THR A 145 -24.32 -0.52 -12.91
N CYS A 146 -24.58 -0.72 -14.20
CA CYS A 146 -24.09 -1.90 -14.91
C CYS A 146 -22.55 -2.07 -14.80
N LEU A 147 -21.77 -0.97 -14.78
CA LEU A 147 -20.32 -1.01 -14.63
C LEU A 147 -19.89 -1.47 -13.23
N ALA A 148 -20.66 -1.11 -12.19
CA ALA A 148 -20.41 -1.57 -10.83
C ALA A 148 -20.72 -3.06 -10.64
N ASN A 149 -21.50 -3.67 -11.55
CA ASN A 149 -21.68 -5.12 -11.62
C ASN A 149 -20.61 -5.80 -12.48
N LYS A 150 -19.97 -5.06 -13.41
CA LYS A 150 -18.94 -5.59 -14.33
C LYS A 150 -17.52 -5.55 -13.73
N TYR A 151 -17.20 -4.52 -12.94
CA TYR A 151 -15.86 -4.26 -12.41
C TYR A 151 -15.83 -4.03 -10.90
N ARG A 152 -14.75 -4.49 -10.28
CA ARG A 152 -14.47 -4.28 -8.85
C ARG A 152 -14.15 -2.82 -8.55
N LEU A 153 -14.66 -2.29 -7.44
CA LEU A 153 -14.12 -1.06 -6.87
C LEU A 153 -12.68 -1.28 -6.39
N ILE A 154 -11.82 -0.26 -6.50
CA ILE A 154 -10.42 -0.34 -6.09
C ILE A 154 -10.24 -0.60 -4.59
N THR A 155 -11.25 -0.23 -3.78
CA THR A 155 -11.26 -0.44 -2.33
C THR A 155 -11.80 -1.80 -1.91
N GLY A 156 -12.23 -2.65 -2.86
CA GLY A 156 -12.91 -3.92 -2.58
C GLY A 156 -14.32 -3.79 -1.98
N ALA A 157 -14.75 -2.57 -1.64
CA ALA A 157 -16.09 -2.32 -1.11
C ALA A 157 -17.17 -2.73 -2.13
N CYS A 158 -18.36 -3.05 -1.61
CA CYS A 158 -19.54 -3.39 -2.40
C CYS A 158 -19.43 -4.66 -3.26
N ASN A 159 -18.41 -5.50 -3.02
CA ASN A 159 -18.37 -6.87 -3.53
C ASN A 159 -19.60 -7.65 -3.03
N ASN A 160 -19.84 -7.62 -1.72
CA ASN A 160 -21.07 -8.09 -1.11
C ASN A 160 -22.06 -6.92 -0.97
N ARG A 161 -23.29 -7.08 -1.47
CA ARG A 161 -24.31 -6.02 -1.47
C ARG A 161 -24.99 -5.84 -0.10
N ASP A 162 -25.16 -6.92 0.67
CA ASP A 162 -25.77 -6.91 1.99
C ASP A 162 -24.77 -6.47 3.08
N HIS A 163 -23.49 -6.79 2.86
CA HIS A 163 -22.38 -6.42 3.72
C HIS A 163 -21.27 -5.68 2.95
N PRO A 164 -21.49 -4.41 2.56
CA PRO A 164 -20.59 -3.64 1.67
C PRO A 164 -19.13 -3.47 2.12
N ARG A 165 -18.82 -3.79 3.38
CA ARG A 165 -17.48 -3.68 3.97
C ARG A 165 -16.72 -5.00 4.02
N TRP A 166 -17.37 -6.14 3.80
CA TRP A 166 -16.69 -7.42 3.84
C TRP A 166 -15.62 -7.47 2.75
N GLY A 167 -14.38 -7.72 3.17
CA GLY A 167 -13.21 -7.73 2.31
C GLY A 167 -12.71 -6.36 1.81
N ALA A 168 -13.33 -5.25 2.23
CA ALA A 168 -12.91 -3.91 1.81
C ALA A 168 -11.63 -3.46 2.54
N SER A 169 -10.82 -2.66 1.86
CA SER A 169 -9.61 -2.06 2.45
C SER A 169 -9.93 -1.08 3.58
N ASN A 170 -8.98 -0.94 4.50
CA ASN A 170 -9.09 -0.10 5.69
C ASN A 170 -10.25 -0.46 6.64
N THR A 171 -10.56 -1.75 6.71
CA THR A 171 -11.53 -2.31 7.66
C THR A 171 -10.84 -3.23 8.67
N ALA A 172 -11.55 -3.63 9.72
CA ALA A 172 -11.01 -4.57 10.71
C ALA A 172 -10.80 -5.97 10.11
N LEU A 173 -9.69 -6.62 10.48
CA LEU A 173 -9.51 -8.06 10.24
C LEU A 173 -10.64 -8.86 10.92
N ALA A 174 -11.09 -9.94 10.29
CA ALA A 174 -12.13 -10.79 10.86
C ALA A 174 -11.61 -11.57 12.10
N ARG A 175 -12.50 -11.83 13.05
CA ARG A 175 -12.24 -12.69 14.22
C ARG A 175 -13.05 -13.97 14.10
N TRP A 176 -12.36 -15.11 13.98
CA TRP A 176 -12.98 -16.43 14.03
C TRP A 176 -13.11 -16.96 15.47
N LEU A 177 -12.24 -16.51 16.36
CA LEU A 177 -12.34 -16.69 17.80
C LEU A 177 -12.29 -15.31 18.49
N PRO A 178 -12.93 -15.15 19.65
CA PRO A 178 -12.77 -13.96 20.48
C PRO A 178 -11.29 -13.69 20.80
N PRO A 179 -10.83 -12.42 20.76
CA PRO A 179 -9.45 -12.12 21.11
C PRO A 179 -9.20 -12.25 22.62
N VAL A 180 -7.96 -12.57 22.96
CA VAL A 180 -7.47 -12.68 24.34
C VAL A 180 -6.51 -11.54 24.63
N TYR A 181 -6.98 -10.56 25.40
CA TYR A 181 -6.20 -9.44 25.94
C TYR A 181 -6.16 -9.53 27.46
N GLU A 182 -5.09 -9.08 28.10
CA GLU A 182 -4.91 -9.19 29.57
C GLU A 182 -5.96 -8.40 30.36
N ASP A 183 -6.43 -7.28 29.80
CA ASP A 183 -7.51 -6.46 30.35
C ASP A 183 -8.88 -6.76 29.71
N GLY A 184 -8.95 -7.75 28.82
CA GLY A 184 -10.16 -8.08 28.06
C GLY A 184 -10.51 -7.11 26.93
N PHE A 185 -9.76 -6.02 26.73
CA PHE A 185 -10.09 -4.98 25.75
C PHE A 185 -8.95 -4.71 24.76
N SER A 186 -7.76 -4.33 25.23
CA SER A 186 -6.71 -3.83 24.35
C SER A 186 -5.27 -4.04 24.84
N GLN A 187 -5.03 -4.44 26.09
CA GLN A 187 -3.68 -4.75 26.59
C GLN A 187 -3.20 -6.10 26.04
N PRO A 188 -2.13 -6.14 25.23
CA PRO A 188 -1.56 -7.36 24.68
C PRO A 188 -1.26 -8.44 25.72
N ARG A 189 -1.21 -9.70 25.27
CA ARG A 189 -0.66 -10.79 26.10
C ARG A 189 0.83 -10.56 26.38
N GLY A 190 1.29 -10.79 27.60
CA GLY A 190 2.65 -10.46 28.05
C GLY A 190 2.90 -8.96 28.27
N TRP A 191 1.86 -8.13 28.38
CA TRP A 191 2.00 -6.70 28.68
C TRP A 191 2.42 -6.47 30.13
N ASN A 192 1.84 -7.23 31.07
CA ASN A 192 2.18 -7.16 32.49
C ASN A 192 3.05 -8.38 32.87
N PRO A 193 4.33 -8.21 33.29
CA PRO A 193 5.23 -9.33 33.60
C PRO A 193 4.74 -10.29 34.68
N GLY A 194 3.89 -9.83 35.60
CA GLY A 194 3.31 -10.65 36.67
C GLY A 194 1.98 -11.31 36.29
N PHE A 195 1.43 -11.07 35.11
CA PHE A 195 0.17 -11.67 34.68
C PHE A 195 0.40 -13.13 34.27
N LEU A 196 -0.41 -14.03 34.84
CA LEU A 196 -0.28 -15.47 34.61
C LEU A 196 -1.32 -15.92 33.59
N HIS A 197 -0.87 -16.64 32.57
CA HIS A 197 -1.72 -17.35 31.62
C HIS A 197 -1.68 -18.84 31.97
N ASN A 198 -2.84 -19.43 32.27
CA ASN A 198 -2.94 -20.83 32.69
C ASN A 198 -1.95 -21.20 33.82
N GLY A 199 -1.79 -20.30 34.80
CA GLY A 199 -0.91 -20.48 35.96
C GLY A 199 0.56 -20.12 35.75
N PHE A 200 0.98 -19.71 34.55
CA PHE A 200 2.39 -19.41 34.25
C PHE A 200 2.57 -18.08 33.50
N PRO A 201 3.68 -17.35 33.71
CA PRO A 201 4.01 -16.21 32.87
C PRO A 201 4.36 -16.66 31.45
N LEU A 202 4.04 -15.84 30.43
CA LEU A 202 4.47 -16.13 29.07
C LEU A 202 5.99 -15.92 28.92
N PRO A 203 6.69 -16.78 28.17
CA PRO A 203 8.13 -16.62 27.97
C PRO A 203 8.44 -15.35 27.16
N PRO A 204 9.60 -14.69 27.42
CA PRO A 204 10.10 -13.65 26.54
C PRO A 204 10.26 -14.18 25.11
N VAL A 205 9.73 -13.46 24.12
CA VAL A 205 9.69 -13.96 22.72
C VAL A 205 11.08 -14.20 22.14
N ARG A 206 12.09 -13.43 22.56
CA ARG A 206 13.48 -13.60 22.12
C ARG A 206 14.10 -14.90 22.62
N GLU A 207 13.73 -15.33 23.82
CA GLU A 207 14.19 -16.61 24.38
C GLU A 207 13.58 -17.79 23.63
N VAL A 208 12.32 -17.66 23.21
CA VAL A 208 11.68 -18.64 22.32
C VAL A 208 12.44 -18.75 21.00
N THR A 209 12.80 -17.62 20.38
CA THR A 209 13.59 -17.67 19.13
C THR A 209 14.92 -18.38 19.32
N ARG A 210 15.71 -17.97 20.33
CA ARG A 210 17.07 -18.47 20.55
C ARG A 210 17.13 -19.98 20.84
N HIS A 211 16.15 -20.49 21.59
CA HIS A 211 16.18 -21.88 22.05
C HIS A 211 15.44 -22.85 21.10
N VAL A 212 14.39 -22.37 20.42
CA VAL A 212 13.47 -23.22 19.65
C VAL A 212 13.54 -22.99 18.14
N ILE A 213 13.71 -21.74 17.69
CA ILE A 213 13.43 -21.37 16.29
C ILE A 213 14.71 -21.19 15.46
N GLN A 214 15.71 -20.51 16.03
CA GLN A 214 16.92 -20.11 15.33
C GLN A 214 17.77 -21.32 14.91
N VAL A 215 18.32 -21.24 13.70
CA VAL A 215 19.32 -22.19 13.19
C VAL A 215 20.38 -21.48 12.33
N SER A 216 21.62 -22.00 12.33
CA SER A 216 22.69 -21.52 11.44
C SER A 216 22.33 -21.68 9.95
N ASN A 217 22.81 -20.77 9.11
CA ASN A 217 22.65 -20.83 7.65
C ASN A 217 23.24 -22.11 7.03
N GLU A 218 24.25 -22.73 7.67
CA GLU A 218 25.02 -23.86 7.15
C GLU A 218 24.26 -25.19 7.18
N VAL A 219 23.22 -25.29 8.01
CA VAL A 219 22.47 -26.55 8.22
C VAL A 219 21.06 -26.49 7.65
N VAL A 220 20.71 -25.41 6.94
CA VAL A 220 19.41 -25.24 6.29
C VAL A 220 19.19 -26.34 5.26
N THR A 221 18.06 -27.03 5.36
CA THR A 221 17.65 -28.07 4.40
C THR A 221 16.91 -27.47 3.21
N ASP A 222 17.33 -27.84 2.00
CA ASP A 222 16.64 -27.50 0.74
C ASP A 222 15.37 -28.34 0.53
N ASP A 223 14.38 -27.74 -0.12
CA ASP A 223 13.16 -28.39 -0.56
C ASP A 223 13.39 -29.17 -1.86
N ASP A 224 13.29 -30.50 -1.80
CA ASP A 224 13.53 -31.40 -2.92
C ASP A 224 12.40 -31.40 -3.99
N ARG A 225 11.30 -30.68 -3.76
CA ARG A 225 10.13 -30.67 -4.65
C ARG A 225 9.78 -29.31 -5.19
N TYR A 226 9.95 -28.25 -4.40
CA TYR A 226 9.47 -26.93 -4.75
C TYR A 226 10.61 -25.92 -4.91
N SER A 227 10.46 -25.09 -5.94
CA SER A 227 11.38 -24.02 -6.25
C SER A 227 11.18 -22.83 -5.29
N ASP A 228 12.19 -21.97 -5.20
CA ASP A 228 12.14 -20.69 -4.47
C ASP A 228 10.92 -19.83 -4.87
N LEU A 229 10.44 -19.98 -6.11
CA LEU A 229 9.28 -19.27 -6.60
C LEU A 229 8.00 -19.59 -5.79
N LEU A 230 7.88 -20.79 -5.19
CA LEU A 230 6.75 -21.11 -4.31
C LEU A 230 6.73 -20.16 -3.10
N MET A 231 7.88 -19.94 -2.46
CA MET A 231 8.02 -19.01 -1.34
C MET A 231 7.75 -17.57 -1.79
N ALA A 232 8.37 -17.13 -2.90
CA ALA A 232 8.21 -15.77 -3.40
C ALA A 232 6.75 -15.46 -3.79
N TRP A 233 6.04 -16.42 -4.40
CA TRP A 233 4.62 -16.28 -4.70
C TRP A 233 3.76 -16.23 -3.44
N GLY A 234 4.05 -17.03 -2.43
CA GLY A 234 3.38 -16.98 -1.13
C GLY A 234 3.47 -15.60 -0.49
N GLN A 235 4.66 -15.00 -0.47
CA GLN A 235 4.85 -13.62 0.02
C GLN A 235 4.10 -12.59 -0.85
N TYR A 236 4.20 -12.71 -2.17
CA TYR A 236 3.53 -11.80 -3.10
C TYR A 236 2.00 -11.83 -2.94
N ILE A 237 1.39 -13.00 -2.75
CA ILE A 237 -0.04 -13.13 -2.52
C ILE A 237 -0.46 -12.71 -1.10
N ASP A 238 0.36 -12.91 -0.07
CA ASP A 238 0.11 -12.31 1.27
C ASP A 238 -0.05 -10.78 1.12
N HIS A 239 0.80 -10.18 0.30
CA HIS A 239 0.80 -8.75 0.03
C HIS A 239 -0.36 -8.29 -0.86
N ASP A 240 -1.16 -9.20 -1.41
CA ASP A 240 -2.38 -8.87 -2.16
C ASP A 240 -3.60 -8.74 -1.26
N ILE A 241 -3.64 -9.55 -0.19
CA ILE A 241 -4.84 -9.73 0.64
C ILE A 241 -4.71 -9.15 2.05
N ALA A 242 -3.48 -8.91 2.53
CA ALA A 242 -3.25 -8.45 3.90
C ALA A 242 -2.08 -7.47 4.05
N PHE A 243 -2.37 -6.37 4.74
CA PHE A 243 -1.38 -5.48 5.30
C PHE A 243 -1.92 -4.87 6.60
N THR A 244 -1.25 -5.09 7.71
CA THR A 244 -1.58 -4.40 8.97
C THR A 244 -0.58 -3.28 9.21
N PRO A 245 -0.99 -2.00 9.07
CA PRO A 245 -0.11 -0.87 9.35
C PRO A 245 0.30 -0.85 10.83
N GLN A 246 1.52 -0.40 11.10
CA GLN A 246 1.90 -0.03 12.46
C GLN A 246 1.30 1.34 12.85
N SER A 247 1.29 1.65 14.15
CA SER A 247 0.93 2.99 14.63
C SER A 247 1.76 4.06 13.92
N THR A 248 1.12 5.17 13.56
CA THR A 248 1.74 6.26 12.81
C THR A 248 2.68 7.11 13.68
N SER A 249 2.52 7.02 15.01
CA SER A 249 3.39 7.66 15.99
C SER A 249 4.52 6.74 16.44
N LYS A 250 5.75 7.28 16.51
CA LYS A 250 6.90 6.62 17.15
C LYS A 250 7.16 7.11 18.58
N ALA A 251 6.31 8.00 19.08
CA ALA A 251 6.33 8.46 20.47
C ALA A 251 5.06 7.97 21.19
N ALA A 252 5.21 7.60 22.46
CA ALA A 252 4.11 7.27 23.33
C ALA A 252 3.13 8.45 23.42
N PHE A 253 1.84 8.17 23.26
CA PHE A 253 0.80 9.20 23.31
C PHE A 253 0.66 9.82 24.71
N GLY A 254 1.00 9.04 25.75
CA GLY A 254 1.21 9.53 27.11
C GLY A 254 2.71 9.77 27.36
N GLY A 255 3.08 10.94 27.90
CA GLY A 255 4.45 11.23 28.34
C GLY A 255 5.48 11.49 27.22
N GLY A 256 5.18 11.14 25.96
CA GLY A 256 6.03 11.45 24.81
C GLY A 256 7.30 10.60 24.70
N ALA A 257 7.38 9.48 25.43
CA ALA A 257 8.53 8.57 25.39
C ALA A 257 8.75 8.04 23.97
N ASP A 258 9.99 8.09 23.48
CA ASP A 258 10.32 7.57 22.15
C ASP A 258 10.44 6.05 22.18
N CYS A 259 9.56 5.35 21.45
CA CYS A 259 9.53 3.88 21.42
C CYS A 259 10.80 3.24 20.84
N GLN A 260 11.71 4.02 20.24
CA GLN A 260 13.02 3.53 19.83
C GLN A 260 14.00 3.39 20.98
N VAL A 261 13.75 4.05 22.11
CA VAL A 261 14.66 4.08 23.26
C VAL A 261 14.02 3.58 24.54
N THR A 262 12.70 3.74 24.69
CA THR A 262 12.01 3.21 25.87
C THR A 262 11.85 1.69 25.78
N CYS A 263 12.18 1.01 26.89
CA CYS A 263 11.87 -0.40 27.09
C CYS A 263 10.61 -0.61 27.96
N GLU A 264 9.87 0.47 28.22
CA GLU A 264 8.60 0.40 28.95
C GLU A 264 7.42 0.18 28.00
N ASN A 265 6.42 -0.56 28.47
CA ASN A 265 5.17 -0.78 27.77
C ASN A 265 4.28 0.47 27.91
N GLN A 266 4.16 1.25 26.83
CA GLN A 266 3.33 2.45 26.77
C GLN A 266 2.82 2.64 25.34
N ASN A 267 1.50 2.70 25.11
CA ASN A 267 0.97 2.79 23.74
C ASN A 267 1.58 3.96 22.93
N PRO A 268 2.11 3.72 21.71
CA PRO A 268 2.09 2.47 20.94
C PRO A 268 3.34 1.56 21.09
N CYS A 269 4.23 1.84 22.03
CA CYS A 269 5.43 1.05 22.34
C CYS A 269 5.06 -0.27 23.06
N PHE A 270 5.50 -1.40 22.51
CA PHE A 270 5.42 -2.72 23.15
C PHE A 270 6.73 -3.52 22.93
N PRO A 271 7.85 -3.01 23.46
CA PRO A 271 9.20 -3.49 23.15
C PRO A 271 9.44 -4.96 23.50
N ILE A 272 10.28 -5.62 22.72
CA ILE A 272 10.71 -7.00 22.95
C ILE A 272 11.89 -6.98 23.92
N GLN A 273 11.68 -7.49 25.13
CA GLN A 273 12.71 -7.51 26.17
C GLN A 273 13.84 -8.48 25.82
N LEU A 274 15.10 -8.09 26.08
CA LEU A 274 16.28 -8.94 25.92
C LEU A 274 16.71 -9.55 27.26
N PRO A 275 17.09 -10.84 27.28
CA PRO A 275 17.70 -11.48 28.45
C PRO A 275 19.06 -10.84 28.77
N GLU A 276 19.56 -10.97 30.00
CA GLU A 276 20.80 -10.29 30.42
C GLU A 276 22.01 -10.67 29.55
N GLU A 277 22.10 -11.93 29.14
CA GLU A 277 23.19 -12.49 28.34
C GLU A 277 23.20 -11.98 26.89
N ALA A 278 22.04 -11.54 26.38
CA ALA A 278 21.90 -10.98 25.04
C ALA A 278 21.85 -9.45 25.03
N ARG A 279 22.01 -8.78 26.19
CA ARG A 279 22.10 -7.33 26.24
C ARG A 279 23.45 -6.89 25.64
N PRO A 280 23.45 -5.94 24.68
CA PRO A 280 24.70 -5.40 24.17
C PRO A 280 25.49 -4.73 25.30
N ALA A 281 26.83 -4.84 25.27
CA ALA A 281 27.71 -4.14 26.21
C ALA A 281 27.53 -2.60 26.15
N ALA A 282 27.05 -2.10 25.00
CA ALA A 282 26.56 -0.74 24.80
C ALA A 282 25.30 -0.81 23.90
N GLY A 283 24.11 -0.47 24.42
CA GLY A 283 22.84 -0.55 23.69
C GLY A 283 21.61 -0.57 24.62
N THR A 284 20.40 -0.58 24.04
CA THR A 284 19.13 -0.68 24.80
C THR A 284 18.85 -2.12 25.25
N ALA A 285 18.23 -2.29 26.42
CA ALA A 285 17.88 -3.60 26.99
C ALA A 285 16.72 -4.32 26.28
N CYS A 286 16.26 -3.81 25.13
CA CYS A 286 15.13 -4.30 24.37
C CYS A 286 15.27 -3.98 22.88
N LEU A 287 14.52 -4.72 22.05
CA LEU A 287 14.28 -4.40 20.64
C LEU A 287 12.98 -3.58 20.51
N PRO A 288 13.02 -2.39 19.87
CA PRO A 288 11.83 -1.61 19.56
C PRO A 288 10.76 -2.39 18.79
N PHE A 289 9.53 -2.31 19.28
CA PHE A 289 8.34 -2.86 18.62
C PHE A 289 7.16 -1.88 18.80
N TYR A 290 6.46 -1.65 17.71
CA TYR A 290 5.28 -0.78 17.64
C TYR A 290 4.03 -1.63 17.45
N ARG A 291 3.01 -1.35 18.25
CA ARG A 291 1.69 -1.95 18.12
C ARG A 291 1.07 -1.64 16.76
N SER A 292 0.26 -2.57 16.28
CA SER A 292 -0.52 -2.42 15.06
C SER A 292 -1.60 -1.36 15.22
N SER A 293 -1.86 -0.62 14.14
CA SER A 293 -2.95 0.35 14.07
C SER A 293 -4.30 -0.34 14.28
N ALA A 294 -5.14 0.26 15.12
CA ALA A 294 -6.49 -0.23 15.36
C ALA A 294 -7.45 0.23 14.26
N ALA A 295 -8.52 -0.52 14.04
CA ALA A 295 -9.69 -0.03 13.33
C ALA A 295 -10.49 0.94 14.22
N CYS A 296 -11.07 1.97 13.62
CA CYS A 296 -11.93 2.94 14.30
C CYS A 296 -13.05 2.25 15.09
N GLY A 297 -13.30 2.70 16.33
CA GLY A 297 -14.43 2.24 17.15
C GLY A 297 -14.27 0.89 17.88
N THR A 298 -13.05 0.38 18.08
CA THR A 298 -12.77 -0.93 18.73
C THR A 298 -11.82 -0.81 19.93
N GLY A 299 -11.76 -1.76 20.87
CA GLY A 299 -10.86 -1.70 22.05
C GLY A 299 -11.51 -1.01 23.24
N ASP A 300 -10.71 -0.32 24.08
CA ASP A 300 -11.20 0.43 25.25
C ASP A 300 -12.26 1.48 24.89
N GLN A 301 -12.20 1.97 23.65
CA GLN A 301 -13.20 2.84 23.04
C GLN A 301 -14.45 2.10 22.60
N GLY A 302 -14.35 0.85 22.14
CA GLY A 302 -15.47 0.09 21.57
C GLY A 302 -16.60 -0.19 22.56
N ALA A 303 -16.30 -0.34 23.84
CA ALA A 303 -17.29 -0.47 24.91
C ALA A 303 -18.25 0.73 25.02
N LEU A 304 -17.85 1.89 24.48
CA LEU A 304 -18.64 3.11 24.55
C LEU A 304 -19.59 3.28 23.35
N PHE A 305 -19.25 2.77 22.15
CA PHE A 305 -19.93 3.12 20.89
C PHE A 305 -21.17 2.30 20.50
N GLY A 306 -21.66 1.38 21.34
CA GLY A 306 -22.99 0.76 21.18
C GLY A 306 -23.31 0.10 19.83
N ASN A 307 -23.27 -1.24 19.80
CA ASN A 307 -24.31 -2.09 19.24
C ASN A 307 -24.38 -3.31 20.20
N LEU A 308 -25.54 -3.51 20.84
CA LEU A 308 -25.69 -4.00 22.21
C LEU A 308 -25.69 -5.55 22.37
N SER A 309 -24.53 -6.21 22.50
CA SER A 309 -24.47 -7.52 23.20
C SER A 309 -23.11 -7.93 23.80
N THR A 310 -21.97 -7.42 23.32
CA THR A 310 -20.64 -7.90 23.76
C THR A 310 -19.61 -6.78 23.83
N ALA A 311 -18.65 -6.90 24.76
CA ALA A 311 -17.45 -6.08 24.74
C ALA A 311 -16.82 -6.09 23.33
N ASN A 312 -16.44 -4.93 22.79
CA ASN A 312 -15.82 -4.81 21.46
C ASN A 312 -14.31 -4.59 21.61
N PRO A 313 -13.51 -5.65 21.83
CA PRO A 313 -12.06 -5.56 22.01
C PRO A 313 -11.33 -5.04 20.77
N ARG A 314 -10.06 -4.66 20.94
CA ARG A 314 -9.25 -4.00 19.91
C ARG A 314 -9.15 -4.89 18.67
N GLN A 315 -9.48 -4.33 17.51
CA GLN A 315 -9.33 -4.98 16.22
C GLN A 315 -8.28 -4.25 15.40
N GLN A 316 -7.36 -5.00 14.79
CA GLN A 316 -6.36 -4.43 13.89
C GLN A 316 -6.96 -4.23 12.50
N MET A 317 -6.54 -3.14 11.85
CA MET A 317 -6.98 -2.80 10.50
C MET A 317 -6.20 -3.61 9.45
N ASN A 318 -6.89 -4.00 8.37
CA ASN A 318 -6.27 -4.39 7.11
C ASN A 318 -6.28 -3.19 6.16
N GLY A 319 -5.12 -2.70 5.74
CA GLY A 319 -4.97 -1.59 4.79
C GLY A 319 -5.21 -1.98 3.32
N LEU A 320 -5.34 -3.28 3.02
CA LEU A 320 -5.59 -3.80 1.68
C LEU A 320 -6.98 -4.40 1.53
N THR A 321 -7.41 -4.59 0.28
CA THR A 321 -8.53 -5.47 -0.05
C THR A 321 -8.22 -6.89 0.44
N SER A 322 -9.23 -7.67 0.81
CA SER A 322 -9.04 -9.08 1.19
C SER A 322 -9.05 -10.03 0.01
N PHE A 323 -9.56 -9.57 -1.14
CA PHE A 323 -9.75 -10.38 -2.34
C PHE A 323 -8.43 -10.64 -3.05
N LEU A 324 -8.33 -11.78 -3.74
CA LEU A 324 -7.30 -12.02 -4.75
C LEU A 324 -7.66 -11.21 -6.00
N ASP A 325 -7.30 -9.93 -6.01
CA ASP A 325 -7.71 -8.96 -7.04
C ASP A 325 -6.55 -8.15 -7.62
N ALA A 326 -5.30 -8.59 -7.36
CA ALA A 326 -4.08 -7.95 -7.81
C ALA A 326 -3.93 -6.50 -7.30
N SER A 327 -4.40 -6.23 -6.09
CA SER A 327 -4.15 -4.97 -5.36
C SER A 327 -2.64 -4.67 -5.22
N THR A 328 -1.77 -5.70 -5.22
CA THR A 328 -0.31 -5.58 -5.38
C THR A 328 0.14 -4.80 -6.63
N VAL A 329 -0.67 -4.79 -7.68
CA VAL A 329 -0.43 -4.10 -8.95
C VAL A 329 -1.19 -2.77 -9.00
N TYR A 330 -2.46 -2.77 -8.59
CA TYR A 330 -3.39 -1.64 -8.82
C TYR A 330 -3.57 -0.71 -7.62
N GLY A 331 -3.15 -1.15 -6.43
CA GLY A 331 -3.39 -0.46 -5.16
C GLY A 331 -4.76 -0.73 -4.58
N SER A 332 -4.92 -0.38 -3.29
CA SER A 332 -6.16 -0.55 -2.52
C SER A 332 -6.91 0.76 -2.23
N SER A 333 -6.51 1.86 -2.87
CA SER A 333 -7.11 3.18 -2.71
C SER A 333 -7.18 3.96 -4.03
N PRO A 334 -8.22 4.79 -4.26
CA PRO A 334 -8.31 5.62 -5.47
C PRO A 334 -7.12 6.60 -5.62
N ALA A 335 -6.51 7.00 -4.51
CA ALA A 335 -5.37 7.90 -4.52
C ALA A 335 -4.09 7.21 -5.04
N LEU A 336 -3.88 5.94 -4.70
CA LEU A 336 -2.74 5.15 -5.18
C LEU A 336 -2.95 4.69 -6.63
N GLU A 337 -4.16 4.23 -6.97
CA GLU A 337 -4.52 3.87 -8.34
C GLU A 337 -4.22 5.03 -9.32
N ARG A 338 -4.64 6.26 -8.98
CA ARG A 338 -4.32 7.44 -9.80
C ARG A 338 -2.83 7.69 -9.97
N GLN A 339 -2.01 7.32 -8.99
CA GLN A 339 -0.56 7.46 -9.09
C GLN A 339 0.08 6.36 -9.95
N LEU A 340 -0.54 5.19 -10.05
CA LEU A 340 0.00 4.05 -10.79
C LEU A 340 -0.37 4.09 -12.27
N ARG A 341 -1.53 4.66 -12.62
CA ARG A 341 -2.03 4.70 -14.00
C ARG A 341 -1.36 5.77 -14.87
N ASN A 342 -1.16 5.45 -16.15
CA ASN A 342 -0.71 6.40 -17.17
C ASN A 342 -1.90 7.09 -17.84
N TRP A 343 -2.33 8.21 -17.26
CA TRP A 343 -3.47 9.01 -17.75
C TRP A 343 -3.26 9.71 -19.09
N THR A 344 -2.04 9.66 -19.65
CA THR A 344 -1.74 10.24 -20.97
C THR A 344 -1.85 9.23 -22.11
N SER A 345 -1.91 7.92 -21.79
CA SER A 345 -2.06 6.88 -22.79
C SER A 345 -3.53 6.62 -23.12
N ALA A 346 -3.85 6.46 -24.41
CA ALA A 346 -5.15 6.00 -24.87
C ALA A 346 -5.35 4.48 -24.73
N GLU A 347 -4.32 3.74 -24.31
CA GLU A 347 -4.30 2.28 -24.22
C GLU A 347 -4.53 1.78 -22.79
N GLY A 348 -4.81 2.65 -21.82
CA GLY A 348 -5.12 2.24 -20.45
C GLY A 348 -3.93 1.70 -19.64
N LEU A 349 -2.70 2.06 -20.01
CA LEU A 349 -1.47 1.51 -19.41
C LEU A 349 -1.24 1.94 -17.95
N LEU A 350 -0.45 1.14 -17.23
CA LEU A 350 0.25 1.55 -16.01
C LEU A 350 1.52 2.35 -16.33
N ARG A 351 1.90 3.23 -15.41
CA ARG A 351 3.14 4.00 -15.48
C ARG A 351 4.33 3.07 -15.32
N VAL A 352 5.34 3.32 -16.14
CA VAL A 352 6.63 2.65 -16.08
C VAL A 352 7.72 3.65 -15.71
N HIS A 353 8.90 3.17 -15.35
CA HIS A 353 10.05 4.04 -15.20
C HIS A 353 10.35 4.77 -16.52
N ALA A 354 10.51 6.10 -16.50
CA ALA A 354 10.59 6.89 -17.74
C ALA A 354 11.85 6.58 -18.57
N ARG A 355 13.01 6.39 -17.91
CA ARG A 355 14.34 6.29 -18.55
C ARG A 355 14.95 4.88 -18.52
N LEU A 356 15.09 4.31 -17.31
CA LEU A 356 15.66 2.98 -17.11
C LEU A 356 14.83 1.90 -17.79
N ARG A 357 15.52 0.93 -18.39
CA ARG A 357 14.95 -0.24 -19.08
C ARG A 357 15.79 -1.47 -18.73
N ASP A 358 15.12 -2.62 -18.74
CA ASP A 358 15.71 -3.94 -18.55
C ASP A 358 15.78 -4.65 -19.91
N SER A 359 16.90 -4.50 -20.61
CA SER A 359 17.05 -5.03 -21.98
C SER A 359 15.87 -4.64 -22.89
N GLY A 360 15.47 -3.36 -22.84
CA GLY A 360 14.32 -2.80 -23.56
C GLY A 360 12.97 -2.92 -22.85
N ARG A 361 12.84 -3.73 -21.79
CA ARG A 361 11.59 -3.94 -21.04
C ARG A 361 11.42 -2.92 -19.90
N ALA A 362 10.18 -2.76 -19.45
CA ALA A 362 9.81 -1.78 -18.43
C ALA A 362 10.30 -2.17 -17.01
N TYR A 363 10.71 -1.18 -16.24
CA TYR A 363 10.77 -1.27 -14.77
C TYR A 363 9.57 -0.56 -14.15
N LEU A 364 9.26 -0.93 -12.90
CA LEU A 364 8.37 -0.14 -12.04
C LEU A 364 8.88 1.31 -11.93
N PRO A 365 7.99 2.31 -11.87
CA PRO A 365 8.40 3.68 -11.59
C PRO A 365 8.98 3.78 -10.18
N PHE A 366 9.78 4.81 -9.91
CA PHE A 366 10.17 5.10 -8.53
C PHE A 366 9.06 5.81 -7.77
N ALA A 367 8.97 5.51 -6.48
CA ALA A 367 8.15 6.26 -5.56
C ALA A 367 8.59 7.73 -5.55
N PRO A 368 7.65 8.69 -5.48
CA PRO A 368 8.02 10.10 -5.31
C PRO A 368 8.95 10.23 -4.11
N PRO A 369 9.92 11.18 -4.13
CA PRO A 369 10.81 11.42 -3.01
C PRO A 369 10.01 11.98 -1.82
N ARG A 370 9.32 11.10 -1.10
CA ARG A 370 8.74 11.38 0.21
C ARG A 370 9.76 10.94 1.23
N ALA A 371 10.19 11.88 2.06
CA ALA A 371 11.12 11.58 3.12
C ALA A 371 10.41 10.78 4.22
N PRO A 372 11.02 9.69 4.73
CA PRO A 372 12.30 9.11 4.31
C PRO A 372 12.14 7.98 3.26
N ALA A 373 12.96 7.99 2.20
CA ALA A 373 13.13 6.83 1.31
C ALA A 373 13.93 5.75 2.06
N ALA A 374 13.44 4.51 2.08
CA ALA A 374 14.05 3.41 2.83
C ALA A 374 15.12 2.63 2.09
N CYS A 375 15.16 2.74 0.77
CA CYS A 375 16.04 1.95 -0.04
C CYS A 375 17.50 2.36 0.13
N ALA A 376 18.38 1.36 0.12
CA ALA A 376 19.82 1.54 0.26
C ALA A 376 20.34 2.48 -0.84
N PRO A 377 21.30 3.37 -0.54
CA PRO A 377 21.94 4.20 -1.55
C PRO A 377 22.69 3.35 -2.58
N GLU A 378 22.97 3.95 -3.72
CA GLU A 378 23.72 3.27 -4.77
C GLU A 378 25.15 2.95 -4.29
N PRO A 379 25.60 1.68 -4.39
CA PRO A 379 26.97 1.32 -4.02
C PRO A 379 28.00 2.15 -4.80
N GLY A 380 28.99 2.70 -4.11
CA GLY A 380 30.10 3.42 -4.74
C GLY A 380 29.84 4.89 -5.10
N ILE A 381 28.66 5.45 -4.78
CA ILE A 381 28.38 6.89 -4.92
C ILE A 381 28.53 7.59 -3.55
N PRO A 382 29.62 8.35 -3.30
CA PRO A 382 29.82 9.04 -2.04
C PRO A 382 28.82 10.19 -1.86
N GLY A 383 28.15 10.24 -0.72
CA GLY A 383 27.30 11.38 -0.32
C GLY A 383 25.80 11.18 -0.50
N GLU A 384 25.36 10.12 -1.19
CA GLU A 384 23.96 9.70 -1.16
C GLU A 384 23.72 8.80 0.04
N THR A 385 22.82 9.23 0.95
CA THR A 385 22.47 8.45 2.13
C THR A 385 21.23 7.57 1.91
N ARG A 386 20.54 7.69 0.77
CA ARG A 386 19.26 7.02 0.46
C ARG A 386 19.05 6.83 -1.05
N GLY A 387 18.63 5.64 -1.46
CA GLY A 387 18.20 5.31 -2.82
C GLY A 387 16.67 5.37 -3.00
N PRO A 388 16.18 5.44 -4.25
CA PRO A 388 14.75 5.43 -4.54
C PRO A 388 14.17 4.01 -4.42
N CYS A 389 13.01 3.87 -3.78
CA CYS A 389 12.25 2.62 -3.83
C CYS A 389 11.31 2.58 -5.04
N PHE A 390 10.96 1.39 -5.50
CA PHE A 390 9.95 1.19 -6.54
C PHE A 390 8.54 1.48 -6.01
N LEU A 391 7.70 2.02 -6.88
CA LEU A 391 6.28 2.29 -6.66
C LEU A 391 5.45 1.18 -7.33
N ALA A 392 4.63 0.51 -6.54
CA ALA A 392 3.66 -0.48 -6.97
C ALA A 392 2.33 -0.30 -6.21
N GLY A 393 1.39 -1.22 -6.40
CA GLY A 393 0.13 -1.27 -5.65
C GLY A 393 0.30 -1.55 -4.16
N ASP A 394 1.41 -2.18 -3.77
CA ASP A 394 1.78 -2.42 -2.37
C ASP A 394 3.10 -1.71 -2.00
N GLY A 395 3.16 -1.15 -0.80
CA GLY A 395 4.31 -0.36 -0.31
C GLY A 395 5.56 -1.19 0.01
N ARG A 396 5.45 -2.52 0.09
CA ARG A 396 6.54 -3.45 0.40
C ARG A 396 7.22 -4.00 -0.85
N ALA A 397 6.84 -3.56 -2.05
CA ALA A 397 7.38 -4.08 -3.31
C ALA A 397 8.92 -4.06 -3.43
N SER A 398 9.60 -3.17 -2.70
CA SER A 398 11.07 -3.08 -2.66
C SER A 398 11.72 -3.79 -1.47
N GLU A 399 10.98 -4.59 -0.69
CA GLU A 399 11.52 -5.26 0.50
C GLU A 399 12.67 -6.21 0.14
N VAL A 400 12.49 -7.04 -0.88
CA VAL A 400 13.51 -7.94 -1.44
C VAL A 400 13.43 -7.97 -2.98
N PRO A 401 14.53 -8.26 -3.70
CA PRO A 401 14.56 -8.18 -5.17
C PRO A 401 13.65 -9.20 -5.85
N SER A 402 13.44 -10.38 -5.26
CA SER A 402 12.51 -11.39 -5.75
C SER A 402 11.07 -10.86 -5.81
N LEU A 403 10.64 -10.15 -4.76
CA LEU A 403 9.33 -9.50 -4.70
C LEU A 403 9.22 -8.38 -5.73
N THR A 404 10.25 -7.54 -5.85
CA THR A 404 10.31 -6.49 -6.90
C THR A 404 10.20 -7.08 -8.30
N ALA A 405 10.83 -8.24 -8.57
CA ALA A 405 10.73 -8.92 -9.84
C ALA A 405 9.29 -9.38 -10.13
N LEU A 406 8.58 -9.96 -9.16
CA LEU A 406 7.17 -10.34 -9.31
C LEU A 406 6.26 -9.13 -9.58
N HIS A 407 6.40 -8.03 -8.83
CA HIS A 407 5.64 -6.80 -9.11
C HIS A 407 5.93 -6.26 -10.52
N THR A 408 7.19 -6.31 -10.96
CA THR A 408 7.58 -5.85 -12.29
C THR A 408 7.01 -6.75 -13.40
N LEU A 409 6.98 -8.08 -13.20
CA LEU A 409 6.35 -9.01 -14.13
C LEU A 409 4.88 -8.70 -14.35
N TRP A 410 4.12 -8.47 -13.27
CA TRP A 410 2.68 -8.22 -13.37
C TRP A 410 2.34 -6.82 -13.92
N LEU A 411 3.20 -5.83 -13.67
CA LEU A 411 3.11 -4.53 -14.37
C LEU A 411 3.31 -4.71 -15.89
N ARG A 412 4.33 -5.49 -16.30
CA ARG A 412 4.57 -5.77 -17.72
C ARG A 412 3.39 -6.52 -18.33
N GLU A 413 2.84 -7.51 -17.63
CA GLU A 413 1.70 -8.29 -18.11
C GLU A 413 0.45 -7.42 -18.28
N HIS A 414 0.15 -6.53 -17.33
CA HIS A 414 -0.94 -5.57 -17.50
C HIS A 414 -0.77 -4.74 -18.78
N ASN A 415 0.41 -4.15 -18.98
CA ASN A 415 0.66 -3.30 -20.15
C ASN A 415 0.61 -4.08 -21.47
N ARG A 416 1.06 -5.35 -21.47
CA ARG A 416 0.97 -6.26 -22.63
C ARG A 416 -0.49 -6.56 -22.97
N LEU A 417 -1.30 -6.93 -21.98
CA LEU A 417 -2.73 -7.19 -22.15
C LEU A 417 -3.49 -5.94 -22.59
N ALA A 418 -3.25 -4.80 -21.94
CA ALA A 418 -3.90 -3.53 -22.25
C ALA A 418 -3.65 -3.09 -23.71
N ALA A 419 -2.40 -3.12 -24.16
CA ALA A 419 -2.06 -2.79 -25.56
C ALA A 419 -2.75 -3.74 -26.56
N ALA A 420 -2.73 -5.05 -26.29
CA ALA A 420 -3.37 -6.04 -27.16
C ALA A 420 -4.90 -5.90 -27.20
N LEU A 421 -5.54 -5.68 -26.05
CA LEU A 421 -6.98 -5.46 -25.93
C LEU A 421 -7.42 -4.16 -26.63
N LYS A 422 -6.63 -3.08 -26.52
CA LYS A 422 -6.90 -1.82 -27.25
C LYS A 422 -6.80 -2.01 -28.76
N ALA A 423 -5.81 -2.78 -29.23
CA ALA A 423 -5.67 -3.11 -30.65
C ALA A 423 -6.85 -3.96 -31.16
N LEU A 424 -7.37 -4.86 -30.31
CA LEU A 424 -8.50 -5.72 -30.63
C LEU A 424 -9.84 -4.97 -30.67
N ASN A 425 -10.03 -4.07 -29.70
CA ASN A 425 -11.25 -3.31 -29.46
C ASN A 425 -10.95 -1.80 -29.52
N ALA A 426 -10.76 -1.27 -30.74
CA ALA A 426 -10.35 0.11 -30.96
C ALA A 426 -11.31 1.15 -30.33
N HIS A 427 -12.59 0.80 -30.18
CA HIS A 427 -13.64 1.64 -29.58
C HIS A 427 -13.55 1.76 -28.05
N TRP A 428 -12.82 0.89 -27.37
CA TRP A 428 -12.70 0.92 -25.90
C TRP A 428 -11.97 2.18 -25.42
N SER A 429 -12.52 2.81 -24.38
CA SER A 429 -11.83 3.92 -23.69
C SER A 429 -10.58 3.41 -22.96
N ALA A 430 -9.64 4.31 -22.66
CA ALA A 430 -8.47 3.96 -21.85
C ALA A 430 -8.87 3.39 -20.46
N ASP A 431 -9.97 3.86 -19.87
CA ASP A 431 -10.52 3.32 -18.64
C ASP A 431 -11.05 1.89 -18.83
N ALA A 432 -11.75 1.62 -19.94
CA ALA A 432 -12.25 0.30 -20.27
C ALA A 432 -11.12 -0.72 -20.44
N VAL A 433 -10.11 -0.35 -21.23
CA VAL A 433 -8.93 -1.20 -21.44
C VAL A 433 -8.21 -1.48 -20.12
N TYR A 434 -8.03 -0.46 -19.29
CA TYR A 434 -7.44 -0.61 -17.96
C TYR A 434 -8.25 -1.58 -17.09
N GLN A 435 -9.58 -1.43 -17.02
CA GLN A 435 -10.43 -2.30 -16.20
C GLN A 435 -10.50 -3.73 -16.71
N GLU A 436 -10.55 -3.95 -18.04
CA GLU A 436 -10.52 -5.30 -18.63
C GLU A 436 -9.16 -5.98 -18.41
N ALA A 437 -8.05 -5.28 -18.63
CA ALA A 437 -6.72 -5.80 -18.32
C ALA A 437 -6.57 -6.10 -16.81
N ARG A 438 -7.06 -5.20 -15.94
CA ARG A 438 -7.11 -5.42 -14.49
C ARG A 438 -7.91 -6.64 -14.10
N LYS A 439 -9.08 -6.83 -14.72
CA LYS A 439 -9.96 -7.98 -14.50
C LYS A 439 -9.30 -9.29 -14.90
N VAL A 440 -8.63 -9.34 -16.07
CA VAL A 440 -7.86 -10.50 -16.52
C VAL A 440 -6.70 -10.79 -15.56
N VAL A 441 -5.88 -9.80 -15.22
CA VAL A 441 -4.76 -9.99 -14.28
C VAL A 441 -5.24 -10.48 -12.91
N GLY A 442 -6.36 -9.95 -12.39
CA GLY A 442 -6.97 -10.44 -11.16
C GLY A 442 -7.38 -11.92 -11.27
N ALA A 443 -8.02 -12.33 -12.37
CA ALA A 443 -8.36 -13.73 -12.63
C ALA A 443 -7.12 -14.63 -12.69
N LEU A 444 -6.01 -14.16 -13.28
CA LEU A 444 -4.76 -14.90 -13.31
C LEU A 444 -4.17 -15.09 -11.90
N HIS A 445 -4.26 -14.10 -11.01
CA HIS A 445 -3.87 -14.24 -9.60
C HIS A 445 -4.73 -15.29 -8.89
N GLN A 446 -6.04 -15.29 -9.14
CA GLN A 446 -6.98 -16.27 -8.60
C GLN A 446 -6.65 -17.69 -9.05
N ILE A 447 -6.46 -17.89 -10.36
CA ILE A 447 -6.16 -19.19 -10.97
C ILE A 447 -4.83 -19.72 -10.44
N ILE A 448 -3.73 -18.97 -10.57
CA ILE A 448 -2.41 -19.43 -10.14
C ILE A 448 -2.42 -19.72 -8.62
N THR A 449 -3.13 -18.91 -7.83
CA THR A 449 -3.18 -19.13 -6.38
C THR A 449 -3.97 -20.40 -6.02
N LEU A 450 -5.21 -20.56 -6.50
CA LEU A 450 -6.07 -21.66 -6.07
C LEU A 450 -5.82 -22.98 -6.81
N ARG A 451 -5.35 -22.93 -8.06
CA ARG A 451 -5.01 -24.12 -8.86
C ARG A 451 -3.59 -24.60 -8.60
N ASP A 452 -2.63 -23.67 -8.53
CA ASP A 452 -1.21 -24.02 -8.56
C ASP A 452 -0.54 -23.86 -7.19
N TYR A 453 -0.84 -22.83 -6.40
CA TYR A 453 -0.14 -22.61 -5.13
C TYR A 453 -0.77 -23.33 -3.93
N VAL A 454 -2.06 -23.07 -3.64
CA VAL A 454 -2.74 -23.53 -2.42
C VAL A 454 -2.71 -25.06 -2.27
N PRO A 455 -2.98 -25.88 -3.31
CA PRO A 455 -2.88 -27.34 -3.20
C PRO A 455 -1.48 -27.84 -2.79
N ARG A 456 -0.41 -27.14 -3.17
CA ARG A 456 0.98 -27.54 -2.86
C ARG A 456 1.34 -27.31 -1.40
N ILE A 457 0.78 -26.26 -0.79
CA ILE A 457 1.06 -25.93 0.61
C ILE A 457 0.15 -26.69 1.59
N LEU A 458 -1.10 -27.00 1.20
CA LEU A 458 -2.04 -27.76 2.03
C LEU A 458 -1.88 -29.27 1.88
N GLY A 459 -1.44 -29.74 0.71
CA GLY A 459 -1.58 -31.14 0.33
C GLY A 459 -2.99 -31.46 -0.18
N PRO A 460 -3.15 -32.54 -0.97
CA PRO A 460 -4.39 -32.80 -1.70
C PRO A 460 -5.57 -33.16 -0.78
N GLU A 461 -5.34 -33.90 0.31
CA GLU A 461 -6.40 -34.31 1.22
C GLU A 461 -6.99 -33.10 1.96
N ALA A 462 -6.12 -32.22 2.50
CA ALA A 462 -6.57 -31.01 3.17
C ALA A 462 -7.15 -29.97 2.20
N PHE A 463 -6.62 -29.87 0.97
CA PHE A 463 -7.24 -29.03 -0.05
C PHE A 463 -8.67 -29.47 -0.35
N GLN A 464 -8.89 -30.77 -0.55
CA GLN A 464 -10.22 -31.31 -0.79
C GLN A 464 -11.17 -31.09 0.40
N GLN A 465 -10.66 -31.22 1.63
CA GLN A 465 -11.45 -31.06 2.85
C GLN A 465 -11.84 -29.61 3.12
N TYR A 466 -10.91 -28.66 2.99
CA TYR A 466 -11.11 -27.28 3.45
C TYR A 466 -11.43 -26.29 2.33
N VAL A 467 -11.06 -26.59 1.08
CA VAL A 467 -11.30 -25.73 -0.09
C VAL A 467 -12.29 -26.39 -1.04
N GLY A 468 -11.98 -27.60 -1.52
CA GLY A 468 -12.81 -28.38 -2.43
C GLY A 468 -13.03 -27.72 -3.80
N PRO A 469 -13.91 -28.28 -4.65
CA PRO A 469 -14.34 -27.63 -5.88
C PRO A 469 -15.12 -26.33 -5.59
N TYR A 470 -15.23 -25.47 -6.59
CA TYR A 470 -16.06 -24.25 -6.51
C TYR A 470 -17.53 -24.61 -6.79
N GLU A 471 -18.44 -24.15 -5.94
CA GLU A 471 -19.89 -24.44 -6.03
C GLU A 471 -20.71 -23.21 -6.41
N GLY A 472 -20.06 -22.07 -6.65
CA GLY A 472 -20.70 -20.78 -6.90
C GLY A 472 -20.45 -19.76 -5.78
N TYR A 473 -20.87 -18.52 -6.04
CA TYR A 473 -20.77 -17.44 -5.07
C TYR A 473 -21.78 -17.63 -3.92
N ASP A 474 -21.30 -17.52 -2.69
CA ASP A 474 -22.10 -17.53 -1.47
C ASP A 474 -22.09 -16.13 -0.83
N SER A 475 -23.23 -15.44 -0.89
CA SER A 475 -23.39 -14.10 -0.30
C SER A 475 -23.33 -14.08 1.23
N THR A 476 -23.39 -15.24 1.89
CA THR A 476 -23.27 -15.37 3.34
C THR A 476 -21.85 -15.65 3.80
N ALA A 477 -20.95 -16.04 2.87
CA ALA A 477 -19.54 -16.22 3.15
C ALA A 477 -18.85 -14.86 3.35
N ASN A 478 -18.13 -14.70 4.47
CA ASN A 478 -17.38 -13.48 4.75
C ASN A 478 -15.95 -13.59 4.20
N PRO A 479 -15.60 -12.89 3.10
CA PRO A 479 -14.26 -12.93 2.50
C PRO A 479 -13.23 -12.09 3.24
N THR A 480 -13.57 -11.44 4.36
CA THR A 480 -12.61 -10.62 5.10
C THR A 480 -11.47 -11.50 5.62
N VAL A 481 -10.22 -11.11 5.35
CA VAL A 481 -9.06 -11.81 5.90
C VAL A 481 -9.13 -11.82 7.43
N SER A 482 -9.01 -13.01 8.00
CA SER A 482 -9.03 -13.21 9.44
C SER A 482 -7.69 -12.82 10.08
N ASN A 483 -7.77 -12.38 11.33
CA ASN A 483 -6.60 -11.95 12.08
C ASN A 483 -5.58 -13.09 12.27
N VAL A 484 -6.07 -14.30 12.55
CA VAL A 484 -5.21 -15.48 12.71
C VAL A 484 -4.51 -15.88 11.41
N PHE A 485 -5.18 -15.71 10.26
CA PHE A 485 -4.59 -16.00 8.97
C PHE A 485 -3.41 -15.07 8.68
N SER A 486 -3.61 -13.76 8.74
CA SER A 486 -2.57 -12.76 8.36
C SER A 486 -1.47 -12.60 9.41
N THR A 487 -1.78 -12.91 10.68
CA THR A 487 -0.84 -12.70 11.79
C THR A 487 -0.08 -13.96 12.16
N ALA A 488 -0.62 -15.14 11.86
CA ALA A 488 0.01 -16.42 12.17
C ALA A 488 0.04 -17.37 10.97
N ALA A 489 -1.10 -17.90 10.52
CA ALA A 489 -1.10 -19.08 9.65
C ALA A 489 -0.35 -18.86 8.33
N PHE A 490 -0.60 -17.76 7.62
CA PHE A 490 0.04 -17.50 6.33
C PHE A 490 1.50 -17.04 6.44
N ARG A 491 1.96 -16.71 7.66
CA ARG A 491 3.37 -16.44 7.97
C ARG A 491 4.22 -17.71 8.13
N PHE A 492 3.65 -18.89 7.87
CA PHE A 492 4.44 -20.12 7.77
C PHE A 492 5.56 -19.97 6.72
N GLY A 493 5.32 -19.17 5.68
CA GLY A 493 6.27 -18.88 4.61
C GLY A 493 7.61 -18.32 5.11
N HIS A 494 7.65 -17.64 6.27
CA HIS A 494 8.92 -17.18 6.86
C HIS A 494 9.90 -18.32 7.18
N ALA A 495 9.40 -19.52 7.49
CA ALA A 495 10.24 -20.70 7.72
C ALA A 495 10.70 -21.39 6.42
N THR A 496 10.22 -20.92 5.27
CA THR A 496 10.54 -21.44 3.92
C THR A 496 11.48 -20.53 3.13
N ILE A 497 11.90 -19.40 3.71
CA ILE A 497 12.82 -18.44 3.09
C ILE A 497 14.24 -19.02 3.15
N HIS A 498 14.85 -19.16 1.98
CA HIS A 498 16.25 -19.54 1.83
C HIS A 498 17.19 -18.37 2.22
N PRO A 499 18.34 -18.61 2.88
CA PRO A 499 19.24 -17.53 3.32
C PRO A 499 19.98 -16.81 2.18
N LEU A 500 20.00 -17.39 0.98
CA LEU A 500 20.61 -16.83 -0.22
C LEU A 500 19.55 -16.49 -1.29
N VAL A 501 19.65 -15.29 -1.86
CA VAL A 501 18.98 -14.89 -3.11
C VAL A 501 19.88 -15.29 -4.28
N ARG A 502 19.43 -16.27 -5.06
CA ARG A 502 20.23 -16.92 -6.12
C ARG A 502 20.02 -16.22 -7.47
N ARG A 503 21.11 -16.03 -8.21
CA ARG A 503 21.13 -15.37 -9.53
C ARG A 503 21.87 -16.27 -10.52
N LEU A 504 21.20 -16.64 -11.60
CA LEU A 504 21.74 -17.59 -12.56
C LEU A 504 21.93 -16.99 -13.95
N ASP A 505 22.95 -17.46 -14.66
CA ASP A 505 23.21 -17.10 -16.05
C ASP A 505 22.20 -17.76 -17.02
N ALA A 506 22.37 -17.52 -18.32
CA ALA A 506 21.50 -18.09 -19.35
C ALA A 506 21.56 -19.63 -19.46
N GLY A 507 22.61 -20.27 -18.92
CA GLY A 507 22.76 -21.72 -18.81
C GLY A 507 22.25 -22.30 -17.49
N PHE A 508 21.55 -21.49 -16.68
CA PHE A 508 21.06 -21.85 -15.34
C PHE A 508 22.18 -22.31 -14.39
N GLN A 509 23.40 -21.79 -14.58
CA GLN A 509 24.52 -21.96 -13.66
C GLN A 509 24.70 -20.71 -12.80
N GLU A 510 25.47 -20.82 -11.71
CA GLU A 510 25.83 -19.66 -10.89
C GLU A 510 26.45 -18.58 -11.77
N HIS A 511 25.88 -17.37 -11.71
CA HIS A 511 26.29 -16.31 -12.62
C HIS A 511 27.71 -15.83 -12.28
N PRO A 512 28.68 -15.88 -13.21
CA PRO A 512 30.09 -15.63 -12.91
C PRO A 512 30.33 -14.21 -12.36
N ASP A 513 29.63 -13.22 -12.91
CA ASP A 513 29.76 -11.81 -12.50
C ASP A 513 28.72 -11.36 -11.45
N LEU A 514 27.75 -12.21 -11.10
CA LEU A 514 26.61 -11.86 -10.24
C LEU A 514 26.35 -12.97 -9.21
N PRO A 515 27.22 -13.12 -8.19
CA PRO A 515 27.10 -14.22 -7.22
C PRO A 515 25.77 -14.19 -6.44
N GLY A 516 25.41 -15.30 -5.78
CA GLY A 516 24.31 -15.29 -4.82
C GLY A 516 24.50 -14.21 -3.74
N LEU A 517 23.41 -13.57 -3.33
CA LEU A 517 23.42 -12.55 -2.27
C LEU A 517 22.89 -13.14 -0.98
N TRP A 518 23.52 -12.83 0.15
CA TRP A 518 22.90 -13.10 1.44
C TRP A 518 21.65 -12.22 1.61
N LEU A 519 20.64 -12.74 2.30
CA LEU A 519 19.37 -12.05 2.39
C LEU A 519 19.49 -10.66 3.05
N HIS A 520 20.38 -10.51 4.04
CA HIS A 520 20.63 -9.18 4.65
C HIS A 520 21.17 -8.13 3.66
N GLU A 521 21.89 -8.55 2.61
CA GLU A 521 22.42 -7.68 1.54
C GLU A 521 21.35 -7.34 0.50
N ALA A 522 20.30 -8.15 0.41
CA ALA A 522 19.24 -8.00 -0.58
C ALA A 522 18.13 -7.05 -0.13
N PHE A 523 17.93 -6.88 1.19
CA PHE A 523 16.84 -6.07 1.71
C PHE A 523 16.92 -4.61 1.24
N PHE A 524 15.80 -4.07 0.75
CA PHE A 524 15.66 -2.67 0.33
C PHE A 524 16.75 -2.18 -0.63
N SER A 525 17.31 -3.08 -1.44
CA SER A 525 18.47 -2.79 -2.29
C SER A 525 18.09 -2.85 -3.77
N PRO A 526 17.43 -1.81 -4.33
CA PRO A 526 16.92 -1.79 -5.72
C PRO A 526 18.04 -1.93 -6.76
N TRP A 527 19.27 -1.54 -6.40
CA TRP A 527 20.45 -1.64 -7.24
C TRP A 527 20.87 -3.06 -7.56
N THR A 528 20.51 -4.03 -6.70
CA THR A 528 20.72 -5.45 -6.98
C THR A 528 19.97 -5.91 -8.24
N LEU A 529 18.85 -5.24 -8.57
CA LEU A 529 18.09 -5.45 -9.79
C LEU A 529 18.61 -4.58 -10.93
N LEU A 530 18.77 -3.27 -10.68
CA LEU A 530 19.11 -2.28 -11.71
C LEU A 530 20.51 -2.48 -12.30
N HIS A 531 21.48 -2.89 -11.48
CA HIS A 531 22.86 -3.16 -11.89
C HIS A 531 23.19 -4.65 -11.92
N GLY A 532 22.30 -5.51 -11.43
CA GLY A 532 22.51 -6.96 -11.38
C GLY A 532 21.88 -7.73 -12.54
N GLY A 533 21.91 -7.17 -13.75
CA GLY A 533 21.43 -7.86 -14.95
C GLY A 533 19.91 -7.90 -15.11
N GLY A 534 19.16 -7.11 -14.35
CA GLY A 534 17.70 -7.03 -14.45
C GLY A 534 16.96 -8.21 -13.84
N LEU A 535 15.77 -8.52 -14.36
CA LEU A 535 14.92 -9.57 -13.80
C LEU A 535 15.44 -10.98 -14.12
N ASP A 536 15.99 -11.17 -15.32
CA ASP A 536 16.24 -12.49 -15.88
C ASP A 536 17.11 -13.40 -14.97
N PRO A 537 18.26 -12.95 -14.42
CA PRO A 537 19.07 -13.80 -13.54
C PRO A 537 18.35 -14.22 -12.26
N LEU A 538 17.55 -13.32 -11.68
CA LEU A 538 16.77 -13.59 -10.48
C LEU A 538 15.63 -14.57 -10.77
N ILE A 539 14.89 -14.38 -11.86
CA ILE A 539 13.81 -15.29 -12.24
C ILE A 539 14.34 -16.69 -12.52
N ARG A 540 15.50 -16.84 -13.17
CA ARG A 540 16.14 -18.16 -13.32
C ARG A 540 16.47 -18.79 -11.98
N GLY A 541 17.00 -18.01 -11.03
CA GLY A 541 17.23 -18.47 -9.66
C GLY A 541 15.96 -18.96 -8.97
N LEU A 542 14.87 -18.19 -9.05
CA LEU A 542 13.58 -18.55 -8.47
C LEU A 542 12.99 -19.84 -9.09
N LEU A 543 13.21 -20.08 -10.38
CA LEU A 543 12.68 -21.26 -11.08
C LEU A 543 13.52 -22.52 -10.84
N ALA A 544 14.85 -22.41 -10.84
CA ALA A 544 15.74 -23.57 -10.87
C ALA A 544 16.34 -23.95 -9.53
N ARG A 545 16.18 -23.12 -8.49
CA ARG A 545 16.74 -23.38 -7.17
C ARG A 545 15.66 -23.70 -6.13
N PRO A 546 15.92 -24.64 -5.22
CA PRO A 546 14.92 -25.14 -4.27
C PRO A 546 14.62 -24.13 -3.17
N ALA A 547 13.36 -24.02 -2.72
CA ALA A 547 13.03 -23.29 -1.50
C ALA A 547 13.75 -23.86 -0.27
N LYS A 548 13.76 -23.14 0.86
CA LYS A 548 14.12 -23.78 2.13
C LYS A 548 12.95 -24.68 2.58
N LEU A 549 13.25 -25.91 2.98
CA LEU A 549 12.30 -26.79 3.63
C LEU A 549 12.14 -26.37 5.11
N GLN A 550 10.89 -26.30 5.59
CA GLN A 550 10.64 -26.17 7.02
C GLN A 550 10.77 -27.55 7.68
N VAL A 551 11.80 -27.67 8.52
CA VAL A 551 12.09 -28.85 9.34
C VAL A 551 11.99 -28.42 10.79
N GLN A 552 11.43 -29.27 11.66
CA GLN A 552 11.18 -28.93 13.07
C GLN A 552 12.44 -28.37 13.75
N ASP A 553 13.57 -29.05 13.72
CA ASP A 553 14.80 -28.57 14.39
C ASP A 553 15.56 -27.46 13.60
N GLN A 554 14.98 -26.92 12.53
CA GLN A 554 15.60 -25.92 11.63
C GLN A 554 14.57 -24.87 11.15
N LEU A 555 13.77 -24.30 12.06
CA LEU A 555 12.63 -23.45 11.67
C LEU A 555 13.07 -22.22 10.86
N MET A 556 13.89 -21.33 11.43
CA MET A 556 14.31 -20.08 10.75
C MET A 556 15.81 -19.83 10.84
N ASN A 557 16.38 -19.41 9.71
CA ASN A 557 17.81 -19.15 9.57
C ASN A 557 18.22 -17.79 10.17
N GLU A 558 19.53 -17.63 10.43
CA GLU A 558 20.10 -16.44 11.08
C GLU A 558 19.95 -15.15 10.27
N GLU A 559 19.75 -15.22 8.95
CA GLU A 559 19.48 -14.01 8.16
C GLU A 559 18.18 -13.32 8.57
N LEU A 560 17.22 -14.07 9.12
CA LEU A 560 15.92 -13.57 9.58
C LEU A 560 15.82 -13.39 11.09
N THR A 561 16.58 -14.16 11.88
CA THR A 561 16.53 -14.09 13.35
C THR A 561 17.63 -13.21 13.95
N GLU A 562 18.76 -13.05 13.27
CA GLU A 562 19.92 -12.30 13.76
C GLU A 562 20.30 -11.13 12.85
N ARG A 563 19.90 -11.11 11.57
CA ARG A 563 20.35 -10.12 10.59
C ARG A 563 19.22 -9.46 9.78
N LEU A 564 17.99 -9.45 10.30
CA LEU A 564 16.87 -8.82 9.61
C LEU A 564 17.13 -7.31 9.42
N PHE A 565 17.09 -6.84 8.16
CA PHE A 565 17.26 -5.44 7.76
C PHE A 565 18.60 -4.79 8.17
N VAL A 566 19.66 -5.57 8.28
CA VAL A 566 21.00 -5.05 8.57
C VAL A 566 21.60 -4.37 7.33
N LEU A 567 21.47 -3.03 7.25
CA LEU A 567 22.19 -2.22 6.26
C LEU A 567 23.60 -1.79 6.72
N SER A 568 23.92 -1.95 8.01
CA SER A 568 25.23 -1.64 8.62
C SER A 568 25.40 -2.31 10.00
N ASN A 569 26.64 -2.42 10.49
CA ASN A 569 27.09 -3.34 11.55
C ASN A 569 26.60 -3.09 13.01
N SER A 570 25.71 -2.14 13.30
CA SER A 570 25.50 -1.70 14.71
C SER A 570 24.14 -2.03 15.35
N SER A 571 23.20 -2.65 14.63
CA SER A 571 21.94 -3.16 15.21
C SER A 571 21.28 -4.18 14.30
N THR A 572 20.49 -5.09 14.85
CA THR A 572 19.78 -6.13 14.09
C THR A 572 18.36 -6.33 14.60
N LEU A 573 17.54 -7.01 13.81
CA LEU A 573 16.17 -7.39 14.17
C LEU A 573 15.99 -8.91 14.08
N ASP A 574 14.94 -9.39 14.75
CA ASP A 574 14.54 -10.79 14.78
C ASP A 574 13.09 -10.93 14.32
N LEU A 575 12.88 -11.48 13.12
CA LEU A 575 11.56 -11.66 12.52
C LEU A 575 10.70 -12.64 13.31
N ALA A 576 11.28 -13.69 13.89
CA ALA A 576 10.56 -14.67 14.69
C ALA A 576 10.04 -14.04 15.99
N SER A 577 10.89 -13.28 16.69
CA SER A 577 10.48 -12.51 17.87
C SER A 577 9.37 -11.51 17.53
N ILE A 578 9.46 -10.84 16.37
CA ILE A 578 8.42 -9.91 15.89
C ILE A 578 7.11 -10.65 15.63
N ASN A 579 7.13 -11.85 15.04
CA ASN A 579 5.90 -12.62 14.78
C ASN A 579 5.21 -13.03 16.08
N LEU A 580 5.96 -13.56 17.05
CA LEU A 580 5.44 -13.93 18.37
C LEU A 580 4.86 -12.71 19.10
N GLN A 581 5.61 -11.60 19.15
CA GLN A 581 5.16 -10.35 19.79
C GLN A 581 3.92 -9.78 19.08
N ARG A 582 3.83 -9.89 17.75
CA ARG A 582 2.68 -9.46 16.95
C ARG A 582 1.44 -10.30 17.22
N GLY A 583 1.58 -11.62 17.36
CA GLY A 583 0.48 -12.50 17.76
C GLY A 583 -0.12 -12.09 19.11
N ARG A 584 0.74 -11.72 20.06
CA ARG A 584 0.34 -11.20 21.38
C ARG A 584 -0.30 -9.80 21.31
N ASP A 585 0.24 -8.88 20.51
CA ASP A 585 -0.33 -7.55 20.23
C ASP A 585 -1.74 -7.65 19.62
N HIS A 586 -1.94 -8.63 18.75
CA HIS A 586 -3.22 -8.90 18.11
C HIS A 586 -4.18 -9.68 18.99
N GLY A 587 -3.81 -10.03 20.22
CA GLY A 587 -4.67 -10.78 21.14
C GLY A 587 -5.09 -12.13 20.56
N LEU A 588 -4.19 -12.82 19.83
CA LEU A 588 -4.49 -14.16 19.34
C LEU A 588 -4.61 -15.14 20.52
N PRO A 589 -5.66 -15.99 20.53
CA PRO A 589 -5.73 -17.13 21.44
C PRO A 589 -4.53 -18.06 21.31
N GLY A 590 -4.29 -18.85 22.36
CA GLY A 590 -3.24 -19.86 22.38
C GLY A 590 -3.47 -20.99 21.38
N TYR A 591 -2.43 -21.80 21.16
CA TYR A 591 -2.39 -22.87 20.17
C TYR A 591 -3.58 -23.85 20.26
N ASN A 592 -3.92 -24.32 21.45
CA ASN A 592 -4.98 -25.32 21.65
C ASN A 592 -6.39 -24.81 21.30
N GLU A 593 -6.68 -23.53 21.52
CA GLU A 593 -7.97 -22.92 21.12
C GLU A 593 -8.17 -23.02 19.60
N TRP A 594 -7.08 -22.84 18.83
CA TRP A 594 -7.11 -22.97 17.38
C TRP A 594 -7.12 -24.42 16.91
N ARG A 595 -6.50 -25.35 17.66
CA ARG A 595 -6.64 -26.79 17.40
C ARG A 595 -8.10 -27.21 17.52
N GLU A 596 -8.78 -26.83 18.60
CA GLU A 596 -10.19 -27.15 18.81
C GLU A 596 -11.10 -26.50 17.76
N PHE A 597 -10.84 -25.24 17.37
CA PHE A 597 -11.54 -24.59 16.24
C PHE A 597 -11.45 -25.41 14.94
N CYS A 598 -10.33 -26.09 14.72
CA CYS A 598 -10.09 -26.95 13.56
C CYS A 598 -10.53 -28.40 13.74
N GLY A 599 -11.17 -28.74 14.88
CA GLY A 599 -11.58 -30.11 15.20
C GLY A 599 -10.40 -31.04 15.52
N LEU A 600 -9.23 -30.47 15.85
CA LEU A 600 -8.05 -31.22 16.26
C LEU A 600 -8.07 -31.43 17.79
N PRO A 601 -7.49 -32.54 18.31
CA PRO A 601 -7.43 -32.79 19.74
C PRO A 601 -6.65 -31.70 20.47
N ARG A 602 -7.15 -31.30 21.64
CA ARG A 602 -6.41 -30.47 22.62
C ARG A 602 -5.23 -31.28 23.17
N LEU A 603 -4.08 -30.63 23.34
CA LEU A 603 -2.87 -31.26 23.85
C LEU A 603 -2.67 -30.86 25.31
N GLU A 604 -2.67 -31.81 26.25
CA GLU A 604 -2.57 -31.51 27.69
C GLU A 604 -1.22 -31.94 28.27
N THR A 605 -0.67 -33.03 27.76
CA THR A 605 0.55 -33.66 28.30
C THR A 605 1.72 -33.60 27.32
N PRO A 606 2.97 -33.80 27.79
CA PRO A 606 4.12 -33.96 26.89
C PRO A 606 3.96 -35.11 25.88
N ALA A 607 3.25 -36.18 26.28
CA ALA A 607 2.94 -37.30 25.41
C ALA A 607 1.99 -36.87 24.27
N ASP A 608 0.96 -36.07 24.58
CA ASP A 608 0.05 -35.52 23.56
C ASP A 608 0.80 -34.61 22.61
N LEU A 609 1.68 -33.74 23.12
CA LEU A 609 2.48 -32.83 22.29
C LEU A 609 3.34 -33.60 21.28
N SER A 610 3.88 -34.75 21.68
CA SER A 610 4.67 -35.64 20.81
C SER A 610 3.86 -36.26 19.66
N THR A 611 2.53 -36.26 19.74
CA THR A 611 1.67 -36.70 18.62
C THR A 611 1.56 -35.63 17.52
N ALA A 612 1.65 -34.35 17.91
CA ALA A 612 1.61 -33.21 17.00
C ALA A 612 3.01 -32.84 16.47
N ILE A 613 4.04 -32.99 17.30
CA ILE A 613 5.44 -32.61 17.03
C ILE A 613 6.32 -33.85 17.16
N ALA A 614 6.88 -34.35 16.05
CA ALA A 614 7.71 -35.56 16.05
C ALA A 614 9.06 -35.36 16.77
N SER A 615 9.67 -34.17 16.67
CA SER A 615 10.90 -33.84 17.39
C SER A 615 10.62 -33.69 18.88
N ARG A 616 11.07 -34.69 19.66
CA ARG A 616 11.04 -34.63 21.14
C ARG A 616 11.84 -33.45 21.67
N SER A 617 13.01 -33.17 21.09
CA SER A 617 13.85 -32.04 21.55
C SER A 617 13.11 -30.71 21.41
N MET A 618 12.41 -30.50 20.29
CA MET A 618 11.58 -29.32 20.10
C MET A 618 10.41 -29.27 21.09
N ALA A 619 9.66 -30.36 21.23
CA ALA A 619 8.52 -30.44 22.15
C ALA A 619 8.93 -30.12 23.60
N ASP A 620 10.03 -30.69 24.07
CA ASP A 620 10.58 -30.48 25.40
C ASP A 620 10.99 -29.01 25.59
N LYS A 621 11.74 -28.42 24.65
CA LYS A 621 12.13 -26.99 24.70
C LYS A 621 10.93 -26.04 24.73
N ILE A 622 9.88 -26.34 23.96
CA ILE A 622 8.65 -25.55 23.95
C ILE A 622 7.96 -25.62 25.32
N LEU A 623 7.81 -26.82 25.90
CA LEU A 623 7.19 -26.98 27.23
C LEU A 623 8.04 -26.38 28.34
N ASP A 624 9.37 -26.48 28.25
CA ASP A 624 10.28 -25.86 29.20
C ASP A 624 10.14 -24.34 29.24
N LEU A 625 9.82 -23.69 28.11
CA LEU A 625 9.61 -22.25 28.06
C LEU A 625 8.18 -21.84 28.40
N TYR A 626 7.17 -22.49 27.80
CA TYR A 626 5.76 -22.08 27.93
C TYR A 626 5.06 -22.64 29.16
N LYS A 627 5.62 -23.71 29.76
CA LYS A 627 5.12 -24.46 30.92
C LYS A 627 3.76 -25.15 30.75
N HIS A 628 2.92 -24.68 29.85
CA HIS A 628 1.60 -25.21 29.55
C HIS A 628 1.30 -25.14 28.03
N PRO A 629 0.80 -26.21 27.38
CA PRO A 629 0.49 -26.21 25.94
C PRO A 629 -0.46 -25.09 25.49
N ASP A 630 -1.45 -24.74 26.31
CA ASP A 630 -2.39 -23.63 26.02
C ASP A 630 -1.72 -22.26 25.90
N ASN A 631 -0.53 -22.10 26.47
CA ASN A 631 0.19 -20.84 26.41
C ASN A 631 0.97 -20.66 25.11
N ILE A 632 1.21 -21.74 24.35
CA ILE A 632 1.98 -21.72 23.11
C ILE A 632 1.34 -20.73 22.14
N ASP A 633 2.16 -19.80 21.63
CA ASP A 633 1.71 -18.85 20.62
C ASP A 633 1.37 -19.59 19.32
N VAL A 634 0.17 -19.35 18.77
CA VAL A 634 -0.38 -20.12 17.64
C VAL A 634 0.54 -20.19 16.42
N TRP A 635 1.34 -19.14 16.15
CA TRP A 635 2.30 -19.14 15.05
C TRP A 635 3.39 -20.19 15.23
N LEU A 636 3.98 -20.31 16.44
CA LEU A 636 4.95 -21.35 16.75
C LEU A 636 4.30 -22.73 16.76
N GLY A 637 3.13 -22.85 17.41
CA GLY A 637 2.41 -24.11 17.52
C GLY A 637 2.12 -24.73 16.15
N GLY A 638 1.55 -23.96 15.21
CA GLY A 638 1.26 -24.44 13.86
C GLY A 638 2.51 -24.67 13.00
N LEU A 639 3.60 -23.94 13.21
CA LEU A 639 4.89 -24.19 12.55
C LEU A 639 5.55 -25.49 13.01
N ALA A 640 5.38 -25.84 14.28
CA ALA A 640 6.04 -27.00 14.88
C ALA A 640 5.34 -28.33 14.52
N GLU A 641 4.11 -28.30 14.00
CA GLU A 641 3.37 -29.52 13.65
C GLU A 641 4.04 -30.35 12.56
N ASN A 642 3.83 -31.66 12.62
CA ASN A 642 4.20 -32.57 11.53
C ASN A 642 3.46 -32.20 10.24
N PHE A 643 4.16 -32.21 9.11
CA PHE A 643 3.53 -31.98 7.82
C PHE A 643 2.48 -33.03 7.47
N LEU A 644 1.41 -32.56 6.85
CA LEU A 644 0.52 -33.43 6.11
C LEU A 644 1.24 -34.03 4.89
N PRO A 645 0.84 -35.23 4.42
CA PRO A 645 1.42 -35.84 3.24
C PRO A 645 1.39 -34.90 2.02
N ARG A 646 2.54 -34.73 1.37
CA ARG A 646 2.70 -33.86 0.18
C ARG A 646 2.36 -32.36 0.42
N ALA A 647 2.29 -31.92 1.67
CA ALA A 647 2.03 -30.54 2.05
C ALA A 647 3.32 -29.79 2.46
N ARG A 648 3.16 -28.51 2.79
CA ARG A 648 4.16 -27.66 3.49
C ARG A 648 3.60 -27.04 4.76
N THR A 649 2.51 -27.61 5.27
CA THR A 649 1.83 -27.19 6.49
C THR A 649 1.40 -28.41 7.30
N GLY A 650 1.36 -28.23 8.62
CA GLY A 650 0.71 -29.18 9.52
C GLY A 650 -0.81 -29.03 9.52
N PRO A 651 -1.55 -29.94 10.21
CA PRO A 651 -3.00 -29.96 10.25
C PRO A 651 -3.66 -28.62 10.61
N LEU A 652 -3.12 -27.88 11.58
CA LEU A 652 -3.69 -26.61 12.04
C LEU A 652 -3.60 -25.54 10.96
N PHE A 653 -2.42 -25.32 10.40
CA PHE A 653 -2.25 -24.32 9.34
C PHE A 653 -2.96 -24.74 8.06
N ALA A 654 -3.04 -26.04 7.76
CA ALA A 654 -3.82 -26.52 6.62
C ALA A 654 -5.31 -26.15 6.75
N CYS A 655 -5.89 -26.34 7.95
CA CYS A 655 -7.24 -25.92 8.28
C CYS A 655 -7.44 -24.39 8.17
N LEU A 656 -6.59 -23.60 8.82
CA LEU A 656 -6.75 -22.14 8.89
C LEU A 656 -6.57 -21.49 7.50
N ILE A 657 -5.54 -21.90 6.76
CA ILE A 657 -5.27 -21.40 5.41
C ILE A 657 -6.38 -21.87 4.46
N GLY A 658 -6.75 -23.16 4.49
CA GLY A 658 -7.80 -23.71 3.64
C GLY A 658 -9.15 -23.01 3.83
N LYS A 659 -9.59 -22.82 5.08
CA LYS A 659 -10.82 -22.08 5.40
C LYS A 659 -10.77 -20.64 4.90
N GLN A 660 -9.63 -19.95 5.04
CA GLN A 660 -9.50 -18.58 4.53
C GLN A 660 -9.58 -18.55 3.01
N MET A 661 -8.83 -19.42 2.31
CA MET A 661 -8.82 -19.46 0.84
C MET A 661 -10.20 -19.81 0.27
N LYS A 662 -10.95 -20.71 0.92
CA LYS A 662 -12.35 -20.98 0.57
C LYS A 662 -13.23 -19.74 0.75
N ALA A 663 -13.11 -19.04 1.87
CA ALA A 663 -13.88 -17.82 2.11
C ALA A 663 -13.55 -16.70 1.11
N LEU A 664 -12.27 -16.55 0.72
CA LEU A 664 -11.85 -15.60 -0.32
C LEU A 664 -12.42 -15.93 -1.69
N ARG A 665 -12.59 -17.23 -2.00
CA ARG A 665 -13.14 -17.72 -3.26
C ARG A 665 -14.66 -17.61 -3.31
N ASP A 666 -15.32 -18.21 -2.32
CA ASP A 666 -16.77 -18.39 -2.31
C ASP A 666 -17.49 -17.08 -1.97
N GLY A 667 -16.88 -16.21 -1.14
CA GLY A 667 -17.40 -14.90 -0.77
C GLY A 667 -17.07 -13.77 -1.75
N ASP A 668 -16.49 -14.07 -2.91
CA ASP A 668 -16.13 -13.08 -3.92
C ASP A 668 -17.10 -13.08 -5.11
N TRP A 669 -17.93 -12.04 -5.21
CA TRP A 669 -18.88 -11.86 -6.31
C TRP A 669 -18.20 -11.91 -7.68
N PHE A 670 -16.98 -11.40 -7.77
CA PHE A 670 -16.22 -11.26 -8.99
C PHE A 670 -15.21 -12.41 -9.20
N TRP A 671 -15.34 -13.53 -8.47
CA TRP A 671 -14.53 -14.74 -8.69
C TRP A 671 -14.60 -15.18 -10.16
N TRP A 672 -13.45 -15.52 -10.76
CA TRP A 672 -13.34 -15.70 -12.21
C TRP A 672 -14.23 -16.83 -12.78
N GLU A 673 -14.56 -17.86 -11.99
CA GLU A 673 -15.48 -18.94 -12.38
C GLU A 673 -16.96 -18.55 -12.27
N ASN A 674 -17.28 -17.44 -11.60
CA ASN A 674 -18.66 -17.00 -11.48
C ASN A 674 -19.20 -16.59 -12.88
N SER A 675 -20.35 -17.14 -13.25
CA SER A 675 -20.87 -17.16 -14.63
C SER A 675 -20.98 -15.78 -15.30
N HIS A 676 -21.27 -14.74 -14.53
CA HIS A 676 -21.45 -13.38 -15.02
C HIS A 676 -20.14 -12.57 -15.15
N VAL A 677 -19.01 -13.10 -14.64
CA VAL A 677 -17.73 -12.37 -14.61
C VAL A 677 -17.03 -12.48 -15.96
N PHE A 678 -16.91 -13.67 -16.52
CA PHE A 678 -16.33 -13.93 -17.85
C PHE A 678 -17.30 -14.76 -18.68
N THR A 679 -17.19 -14.71 -20.00
CA THR A 679 -17.89 -15.65 -20.89
C THR A 679 -17.26 -17.04 -20.84
N ASP A 680 -17.96 -18.09 -21.30
CA ASP A 680 -17.39 -19.43 -21.39
C ASP A 680 -16.11 -19.48 -22.24
N ALA A 681 -16.10 -18.76 -23.36
CA ALA A 681 -14.92 -18.66 -24.22
C ALA A 681 -13.74 -18.00 -23.49
N GLN A 682 -13.99 -16.92 -22.74
CA GLN A 682 -12.96 -16.26 -21.93
C GLN A 682 -12.44 -17.17 -20.82
N ARG A 683 -13.32 -17.89 -20.10
CA ARG A 683 -12.91 -18.86 -19.08
C ARG A 683 -12.02 -19.96 -19.65
N HIS A 684 -12.39 -20.52 -20.80
CA HIS A 684 -11.60 -21.55 -21.48
C HIS A 684 -10.19 -21.06 -21.85
N GLU A 685 -10.04 -19.79 -22.24
CA GLU A 685 -8.71 -19.23 -22.50
C GLU A 685 -7.94 -18.95 -21.20
N LEU A 686 -8.59 -18.43 -20.16
CA LEU A 686 -7.97 -18.19 -18.85
C LEU A 686 -7.38 -19.48 -18.24
N GLU A 687 -8.08 -20.61 -18.35
CA GLU A 687 -7.65 -21.91 -17.83
C GLU A 687 -6.31 -22.38 -18.41
N LYS A 688 -5.97 -21.96 -19.63
CA LYS A 688 -4.71 -22.34 -20.30
C LYS A 688 -3.49 -21.62 -19.72
N HIS A 689 -3.70 -20.47 -19.07
CA HIS A 689 -2.61 -19.61 -18.63
C HIS A 689 -1.89 -20.17 -17.40
N SER A 690 -0.61 -19.84 -17.26
CA SER A 690 0.25 -20.28 -16.15
C SER A 690 1.26 -19.21 -15.77
N LEU A 691 1.83 -19.31 -14.56
CA LEU A 691 2.92 -18.41 -14.15
C LEU A 691 4.14 -18.52 -15.08
N SER A 692 4.42 -19.71 -15.61
CA SER A 692 5.46 -19.93 -16.62
C SER A 692 5.20 -19.14 -17.90
N ARG A 693 3.94 -19.05 -18.36
CA ARG A 693 3.56 -18.23 -19.51
C ARG A 693 3.77 -16.75 -19.25
N VAL A 694 3.35 -16.25 -18.08
CA VAL A 694 3.60 -14.85 -17.66
C VAL A 694 5.09 -14.54 -17.70
N ILE A 695 5.94 -15.45 -17.20
CA ILE A 695 7.39 -15.29 -17.24
C ILE A 695 7.90 -15.23 -18.68
N CYS A 696 7.48 -16.14 -19.55
CA CYS A 696 7.87 -16.13 -20.96
C CYS A 696 7.48 -14.84 -21.69
N ASP A 697 6.27 -14.33 -21.44
CA ASP A 697 5.77 -13.10 -22.09
C ASP A 697 6.47 -11.83 -21.61
N ASN A 698 7.02 -11.84 -20.39
CA ASN A 698 7.46 -10.61 -19.70
C ASN A 698 8.94 -10.58 -19.32
N THR A 699 9.73 -11.59 -19.71
CA THR A 699 11.19 -11.69 -19.49
C THR A 699 11.96 -11.97 -20.77
N GLY A 700 13.29 -12.07 -20.69
CA GLY A 700 14.14 -12.57 -21.78
C GLY A 700 14.40 -14.09 -21.72
N LEU A 701 13.74 -14.83 -20.83
CA LEU A 701 13.91 -16.28 -20.77
C LEU A 701 13.27 -16.93 -22.01
N THR A 702 14.01 -17.84 -22.63
CA THR A 702 13.53 -18.64 -23.76
C THR A 702 13.08 -20.05 -23.34
N ARG A 703 13.42 -20.46 -22.11
CA ARG A 703 13.02 -21.75 -21.54
C ARG A 703 12.59 -21.59 -20.08
N VAL A 704 11.55 -22.33 -19.71
CA VAL A 704 10.95 -22.33 -18.36
C VAL A 704 10.45 -23.74 -18.03
N PRO A 705 10.33 -24.12 -16.74
CA PRO A 705 9.61 -25.33 -16.39
C PRO A 705 8.11 -25.15 -16.69
N VAL A 706 7.42 -26.23 -17.05
CA VAL A 706 5.96 -26.20 -17.25
C VAL A 706 5.23 -25.79 -15.97
N ASP A 707 5.73 -26.27 -14.83
CA ASP A 707 5.27 -25.93 -13.49
C ASP A 707 6.31 -25.07 -12.78
N ALA A 708 6.07 -23.76 -12.74
CA ALA A 708 6.99 -22.78 -12.17
C ALA A 708 7.31 -23.01 -10.68
N PHE A 709 6.46 -23.71 -9.95
CA PHE A 709 6.63 -23.96 -8.51
C PHE A 709 7.44 -25.21 -8.19
N ARG A 710 7.75 -26.06 -9.17
CA ARG A 710 8.54 -27.27 -8.94
C ARG A 710 10.00 -27.03 -9.27
N VAL A 711 10.86 -27.60 -8.44
CA VAL A 711 12.28 -27.66 -8.77
C VAL A 711 12.47 -28.63 -9.93
N GLY A 712 13.18 -28.18 -10.97
CA GLY A 712 13.51 -28.97 -12.15
C GLY A 712 14.99 -28.86 -12.48
N LYS A 713 15.52 -29.85 -13.20
CA LYS A 713 16.89 -29.86 -13.71
C LYS A 713 16.93 -29.26 -15.10
N PHE A 714 17.79 -28.27 -15.28
CA PHE A 714 18.06 -27.70 -16.60
C PHE A 714 19.14 -28.53 -17.32
N PRO A 715 18.97 -28.87 -18.61
CA PRO A 715 17.88 -28.45 -19.50
C PRO A 715 16.66 -29.40 -19.55
N GLU A 716 16.70 -30.57 -18.89
CA GLU A 716 15.74 -31.66 -19.10
C GLU A 716 14.29 -31.30 -18.75
N ASP A 717 14.07 -30.61 -17.63
CA ASP A 717 12.74 -30.26 -17.11
C ASP A 717 12.27 -28.87 -17.59
N PHE A 718 13.00 -28.24 -18.51
CA PHE A 718 12.73 -26.89 -19.01
C PHE A 718 12.32 -26.94 -20.48
N GLU A 719 11.13 -26.43 -20.78
CA GLU A 719 10.58 -26.36 -22.12
C GLU A 719 10.80 -25.01 -22.80
N SER A 720 10.71 -24.97 -24.13
CA SER A 720 10.73 -23.71 -24.88
C SER A 720 9.53 -22.85 -24.51
N CYS A 721 9.72 -21.53 -24.39
CA CYS A 721 8.61 -20.60 -24.20
C CYS A 721 7.57 -20.68 -25.33
N ASP A 722 7.92 -21.14 -26.53
CA ASP A 722 6.98 -21.35 -27.63
C ASP A 722 6.01 -22.53 -27.40
N SER A 723 6.38 -23.51 -26.57
CA SER A 723 5.49 -24.65 -26.24
C SER A 723 4.60 -24.39 -25.02
N ILE A 724 4.88 -23.35 -24.24
CA ILE A 724 4.06 -22.98 -23.08
C ILE A 724 2.76 -22.30 -23.55
N PRO A 725 1.58 -22.89 -23.28
CA PRO A 725 0.30 -22.36 -23.74
C PRO A 725 0.05 -20.92 -23.31
N GLY A 726 -0.39 -20.09 -24.27
CA GLY A 726 -0.87 -18.73 -24.04
C GLY A 726 -2.39 -18.64 -24.15
N MET A 727 -2.95 -17.53 -23.69
CA MET A 727 -4.38 -17.22 -23.88
C MET A 727 -4.59 -16.60 -25.26
N ASN A 728 -5.63 -17.00 -25.97
CA ASN A 728 -6.07 -16.31 -27.17
C ASN A 728 -7.02 -15.15 -26.81
N LEU A 729 -6.53 -13.91 -26.95
CA LEU A 729 -7.31 -12.72 -26.62
C LEU A 729 -8.49 -12.44 -27.57
N GLU A 730 -8.62 -13.15 -28.69
CA GLU A 730 -9.80 -13.03 -29.57
C GLU A 730 -11.12 -13.30 -28.82
N ALA A 731 -11.11 -14.08 -27.73
CA ALA A 731 -12.27 -14.27 -26.86
C ALA A 731 -12.77 -12.98 -26.16
N TRP A 732 -11.98 -11.90 -26.16
CA TRP A 732 -12.35 -10.57 -25.66
C TRP A 732 -12.77 -9.59 -26.77
N ARG A 733 -12.82 -10.03 -28.03
CA ARG A 733 -13.29 -9.16 -29.12
C ARG A 733 -14.80 -8.90 -28.95
N GLU A 734 -15.18 -7.63 -28.85
CA GLU A 734 -16.60 -7.26 -28.86
C GLU A 734 -17.10 -7.20 -30.31
N THR A 735 -18.08 -8.05 -30.63
CA THR A 735 -18.78 -8.04 -31.92
C THR A 735 -20.22 -7.57 -31.72
N PHE A 736 -20.66 -6.62 -32.53
CA PHE A 736 -22.06 -6.16 -32.53
C PHE A 736 -22.82 -6.88 -33.66
N PRO A 737 -23.90 -7.63 -33.36
CA PRO A 737 -24.70 -8.28 -34.39
C PRO A 737 -25.27 -7.24 -35.37
N GLN A 738 -25.14 -7.48 -36.67
CA GLN A 738 -25.66 -6.57 -37.71
C GLN A 738 -27.20 -6.53 -37.76
N ASP A 739 -27.87 -7.57 -37.25
CA ASP A 739 -29.34 -7.72 -37.28
C ASP A 739 -30.04 -7.15 -36.03
N ASP A 740 -29.30 -6.54 -35.10
CA ASP A 740 -29.87 -5.90 -33.93
C ASP A 740 -30.24 -4.45 -34.24
N LYS A 741 -31.47 -4.02 -33.91
CA LYS A 741 -31.94 -2.65 -34.22
C LYS A 741 -31.06 -1.56 -33.61
N CYS A 742 -30.35 -1.91 -32.54
CA CYS A 742 -29.27 -1.11 -31.99
C CYS A 742 -27.98 -1.50 -32.73
N GLY A 743 -27.68 -0.76 -33.82
CA GLY A 743 -26.46 -0.92 -34.60
C GLY A 743 -25.19 -0.50 -33.85
N PHE A 744 -24.04 -0.55 -34.53
CA PHE A 744 -22.78 -0.12 -33.94
C PHE A 744 -22.89 1.35 -33.50
N PRO A 745 -22.52 1.69 -32.25
CA PRO A 745 -22.72 3.04 -31.74
C PRO A 745 -21.84 4.04 -32.49
N GLU A 746 -22.37 5.23 -32.81
CA GLU A 746 -21.56 6.28 -33.44
C GLU A 746 -20.40 6.68 -32.52
N SER A 747 -19.22 6.86 -33.11
CA SER A 747 -18.04 7.34 -32.39
C SER A 747 -18.25 8.76 -31.91
N VAL A 748 -17.98 9.03 -30.64
CA VAL A 748 -18.04 10.38 -30.06
C VAL A 748 -16.67 11.03 -30.19
N GLU A 749 -16.60 12.21 -30.81
CA GLU A 749 -15.34 12.96 -30.90
C GLU A 749 -14.83 13.31 -29.48
N ASN A 750 -13.58 13.00 -29.18
CA ASN A 750 -12.99 13.13 -27.82
C ASN A 750 -13.72 12.32 -26.72
N GLY A 751 -14.52 11.34 -27.11
CA GLY A 751 -15.20 10.41 -26.22
C GLY A 751 -15.00 8.97 -26.67
N ASP A 752 -15.32 8.05 -25.77
CA ASP A 752 -15.25 6.61 -25.96
C ASP A 752 -16.42 5.97 -25.19
N PHE A 753 -16.76 4.70 -25.46
CA PHE A 753 -17.87 4.03 -24.76
C PHE A 753 -17.52 2.60 -24.33
N VAL A 754 -18.27 2.10 -23.36
CA VAL A 754 -18.18 0.73 -22.84
C VAL A 754 -19.52 0.05 -22.89
N HIS A 755 -19.54 -1.20 -23.33
CA HIS A 755 -20.72 -2.04 -23.26
C HIS A 755 -20.81 -2.78 -21.92
N CYS A 756 -22.01 -2.81 -21.35
CA CYS A 756 -22.40 -3.55 -20.16
C CYS A 756 -23.83 -4.08 -20.32
N GLU A 757 -24.28 -4.89 -19.36
CA GLU A 757 -25.64 -5.44 -19.35
C GLU A 757 -26.41 -4.99 -18.11
N GLU A 758 -27.67 -4.62 -18.29
CA GLU A 758 -28.58 -4.26 -17.20
C GLU A 758 -29.97 -4.87 -17.46
N SER A 759 -30.44 -5.74 -16.55
CA SER A 759 -31.74 -6.41 -16.66
C SER A 759 -31.95 -7.14 -18.00
N GLY A 760 -30.92 -7.79 -18.54
CA GLY A 760 -30.97 -8.48 -19.83
C GLY A 760 -30.91 -7.56 -21.05
N ARG A 761 -30.72 -6.25 -20.86
CA ARG A 761 -30.61 -5.25 -21.93
C ARG A 761 -29.17 -4.77 -22.06
N ARG A 762 -28.77 -4.52 -23.31
CA ARG A 762 -27.46 -3.95 -23.63
C ARG A 762 -27.48 -2.46 -23.29
N VAL A 763 -26.48 -2.04 -22.52
CA VAL A 763 -26.29 -0.64 -22.12
C VAL A 763 -24.92 -0.18 -22.57
N LEU A 764 -24.84 1.01 -23.13
CA LEU A 764 -23.59 1.70 -23.43
C LEU A 764 -23.38 2.79 -22.40
N VAL A 765 -22.17 2.86 -21.86
CA VAL A 765 -21.75 3.93 -20.97
C VAL A 765 -20.67 4.74 -21.66
N TYR A 766 -20.97 6.00 -21.93
CA TYR A 766 -20.07 6.93 -22.60
C TYR A 766 -19.18 7.67 -21.59
N SER A 767 -17.96 7.96 -22.01
CA SER A 767 -16.96 8.68 -21.23
C SER A 767 -16.19 9.64 -22.13
N CYS A 768 -15.76 10.76 -21.56
CA CYS A 768 -14.92 11.71 -22.28
C CYS A 768 -13.44 11.52 -21.94
N ARG A 769 -12.58 11.79 -22.92
CA ARG A 769 -11.13 11.78 -22.73
C ARG A 769 -10.72 12.89 -21.76
N HIS A 770 -9.56 12.70 -21.14
CA HIS A 770 -9.04 13.67 -20.18
C HIS A 770 -8.96 15.09 -20.77
N GLY A 771 -9.57 16.06 -20.09
CA GLY A 771 -9.69 17.46 -20.56
C GLY A 771 -11.06 17.82 -21.17
N TYR A 772 -11.94 16.85 -21.38
CA TYR A 772 -13.28 17.05 -21.95
C TYR A 772 -14.39 16.68 -20.94
N GLU A 773 -15.52 17.36 -21.03
CA GLU A 773 -16.73 17.10 -20.21
C GLU A 773 -17.88 16.59 -21.10
N LEU A 774 -18.61 15.61 -20.56
CA LEU A 774 -19.73 14.96 -21.26
C LEU A 774 -20.97 15.84 -21.25
N GLN A 775 -21.60 15.99 -22.42
CA GLN A 775 -22.84 16.72 -22.63
C GLN A 775 -23.88 15.77 -23.24
N GLY A 776 -24.92 15.44 -22.47
CA GLY A 776 -25.96 14.49 -22.86
C GLY A 776 -26.13 13.36 -21.85
N HIS A 777 -26.77 12.27 -22.27
CA HIS A 777 -26.96 11.09 -21.44
C HIS A 777 -25.67 10.25 -21.41
N GLU A 778 -25.19 9.95 -20.20
CA GLU A 778 -24.03 9.07 -19.98
C GLU A 778 -24.31 7.63 -20.41
N GLN A 779 -25.56 7.20 -20.30
CA GLN A 779 -25.96 5.82 -20.54
C GLN A 779 -27.06 5.76 -21.61
N LEU A 780 -26.87 4.87 -22.59
CA LEU A 780 -27.84 4.55 -23.62
C LEU A 780 -28.24 3.08 -23.47
N THR A 781 -29.54 2.80 -23.42
CA THR A 781 -30.09 1.44 -23.32
C THR A 781 -30.66 1.02 -24.67
N CYS A 782 -30.32 -0.19 -25.10
CA CYS A 782 -30.90 -0.77 -26.31
C CYS A 782 -32.35 -1.19 -26.05
N THR A 783 -33.28 -0.66 -26.85
CA THR A 783 -34.72 -0.96 -26.80
C THR A 783 -35.18 -1.65 -28.08
N GLN A 784 -36.46 -2.06 -28.12
CA GLN A 784 -37.08 -2.63 -29.33
C GLN A 784 -37.19 -1.63 -30.50
N GLU A 785 -36.95 -0.34 -30.26
CA GLU A 785 -36.99 0.73 -31.26
C GLU A 785 -35.60 1.26 -31.63
N GLY A 786 -34.52 0.72 -31.03
CA GLY A 786 -33.15 1.24 -31.16
C GLY A 786 -32.64 1.81 -29.83
N TRP A 787 -31.59 2.64 -29.89
CA TRP A 787 -31.07 3.34 -28.72
C TRP A 787 -32.09 4.37 -28.19
N ASP A 788 -32.32 4.39 -26.87
CA ASP A 788 -33.27 5.28 -26.18
C ASP A 788 -32.90 6.77 -26.25
N PHE A 789 -31.60 7.08 -26.34
CA PHE A 789 -31.07 8.43 -26.48
C PHE A 789 -30.06 8.54 -27.63
N GLN A 790 -29.78 9.77 -28.06
CA GLN A 790 -28.68 10.07 -28.97
C GLN A 790 -27.34 10.02 -28.23
N PRO A 791 -26.24 9.61 -28.89
CA PRO A 791 -24.91 9.63 -28.29
C PRO A 791 -24.55 11.02 -27.75
N PRO A 792 -23.91 11.10 -26.56
CA PRO A 792 -23.49 12.37 -25.98
C PRO A 792 -22.31 12.99 -26.74
N LEU A 793 -22.02 14.26 -26.44
CA LEU A 793 -20.87 15.00 -26.99
C LEU A 793 -19.83 15.26 -25.91
N CYS A 794 -18.55 15.17 -26.26
CA CYS A 794 -17.46 15.56 -25.38
C CYS A 794 -16.93 16.94 -25.75
N LYS A 795 -17.20 17.93 -24.89
CA LYS A 795 -16.79 19.32 -25.12
C LYS A 795 -15.56 19.65 -24.29
N ASP A 796 -14.62 20.41 -24.86
CA ASP A 796 -13.45 20.89 -24.12
C ASP A 796 -13.90 21.60 -22.83
N SER A 797 -13.41 21.11 -21.69
CA SER A 797 -13.77 21.62 -20.37
C SER A 797 -13.27 23.05 -20.11
N GLY A 798 -12.38 23.59 -20.98
CA GLY A 798 -11.81 24.93 -20.87
C GLY A 798 -10.91 25.12 -19.63
N ARG A 799 -10.72 24.07 -18.83
CA ARG A 799 -9.87 24.06 -17.65
C ARG A 799 -8.44 23.74 -18.07
N LEU A 800 -7.67 24.77 -18.39
CA LEU A 800 -6.21 24.67 -18.48
C LEU A 800 -5.67 23.94 -17.24
N PRO A 801 -4.78 22.94 -17.38
CA PRO A 801 -4.19 22.24 -16.24
C PRO A 801 -3.61 23.28 -15.25
N ARG A 802 -3.77 23.06 -13.93
CA ARG A 802 -3.23 23.99 -12.91
C ARG A 802 -1.74 24.32 -13.11
N ALA A 803 -0.99 23.40 -13.71
CA ALA A 803 0.39 23.60 -14.12
C ALA A 803 0.56 24.80 -15.07
N THR A 804 -0.38 25.03 -15.98
CA THR A 804 -0.36 26.14 -16.94
C THR A 804 -0.57 27.49 -16.27
N TRP A 805 -1.42 27.60 -15.25
CA TRP A 805 -1.55 28.84 -14.47
C TRP A 805 -0.26 29.16 -13.70
N VAL A 806 0.40 28.14 -13.16
CA VAL A 806 1.71 28.29 -12.50
C VAL A 806 2.78 28.68 -13.51
N SER A 807 2.81 28.06 -14.70
CA SER A 807 3.74 28.41 -15.78
C SER A 807 3.48 29.81 -16.36
N ILE A 808 2.22 30.21 -16.52
CA ILE A 808 1.84 31.57 -16.98
C ILE A 808 2.20 32.59 -15.89
N SER A 809 1.97 32.27 -14.62
CA SER A 809 2.33 33.14 -13.48
C SER A 809 3.85 33.23 -13.31
N LEU A 810 4.59 32.12 -13.49
CA LEU A 810 6.05 32.09 -13.49
C LEU A 810 6.63 32.84 -14.68
N ALA A 811 6.02 32.71 -15.87
CA ALA A 811 6.40 33.49 -17.05
C ALA A 811 6.14 34.98 -16.83
N ALA A 812 5.00 35.36 -16.24
CA ALA A 812 4.69 36.74 -15.88
C ALA A 812 5.65 37.29 -14.80
N LEU A 813 6.02 36.48 -13.81
CA LEU A 813 7.02 36.82 -12.79
C LEU A 813 8.43 36.91 -13.36
N LEU A 814 8.80 36.06 -14.31
CA LEU A 814 10.08 36.11 -15.03
C LEU A 814 10.16 37.35 -15.92
N ILE A 815 9.10 37.67 -16.65
CA ILE A 815 9.01 38.89 -17.48
C ILE A 815 9.04 40.13 -16.58
N GLY A 816 8.28 40.14 -15.47
CA GLY A 816 8.31 41.23 -14.49
C GLY A 816 9.67 41.37 -13.80
N GLY A 817 10.34 40.26 -13.49
CA GLY A 817 11.67 40.22 -12.91
C GLY A 817 12.76 40.69 -13.88
N LEU A 818 12.68 40.30 -15.16
CA LEU A 818 13.55 40.78 -16.23
C LEU A 818 13.35 42.27 -16.49
N ALA A 819 12.11 42.77 -16.46
CA ALA A 819 11.79 44.20 -16.55
C ALA A 819 12.33 44.99 -15.34
N GLY A 820 12.23 44.42 -14.13
CA GLY A 820 12.81 45.01 -12.91
C GLY A 820 14.34 45.03 -12.94
N LEU A 821 14.99 43.95 -13.38
CA LEU A 821 16.44 43.84 -13.51
C LEU A 821 16.99 44.80 -14.56
N THR A 822 16.34 44.89 -15.74
CA THR A 822 16.71 45.86 -16.78
C THR A 822 16.55 47.29 -16.29
N SER A 823 15.46 47.64 -15.60
CA SER A 823 15.28 48.96 -14.98
C SER A 823 16.35 49.27 -13.93
N THR A 824 16.72 48.27 -13.11
CA THR A 824 17.75 48.42 -12.07
C THR A 824 19.15 48.56 -12.67
N VAL A 825 19.46 47.82 -13.73
CA VAL A 825 20.74 47.91 -14.48
C VAL A 825 20.83 49.26 -15.18
N ILE A 826 19.77 49.74 -15.83
CA ILE A 826 19.72 51.08 -16.44
C ILE A 826 19.89 52.18 -15.38
N CYS A 827 19.26 52.06 -14.21
CA CYS A 827 19.44 52.98 -13.08
C CYS A 827 20.83 52.90 -12.42
N ARG A 828 21.48 51.74 -12.42
CA ARG A 828 22.86 51.58 -11.93
C ARG A 828 23.88 52.12 -12.92
N TRP A 829 23.66 51.92 -14.22
CA TRP A 829 24.55 52.38 -15.28
C TRP A 829 24.52 53.91 -15.40
N THR A 830 23.36 54.53 -15.20
CA THR A 830 23.23 56.00 -15.11
C THR A 830 23.84 56.60 -13.84
N ARG A 831 24.10 55.81 -12.79
CA ARG A 831 24.79 56.26 -11.55
C ARG A 831 26.28 55.95 -11.50
N ALA A 832 26.81 55.08 -12.37
CA ALA A 832 28.19 54.60 -12.33
C ALA A 832 29.12 55.24 -13.38
N GLY A 833 28.76 56.43 -13.89
CA GLY A 833 29.57 57.18 -14.87
C GLY A 833 30.15 58.47 -14.29
N THR A 834 31.10 58.39 -13.35
CA THR A 834 32.10 59.44 -13.00
C THR A 834 33.08 58.79 -11.99
N LYS A 835 34.40 58.69 -12.14
CA LYS A 835 35.44 59.26 -13.03
C LYS A 835 36.61 58.26 -13.20
N PRO A 836 37.41 58.36 -14.28
CA PRO A 836 38.74 57.76 -14.37
C PRO A 836 39.86 58.76 -13.99
N THR A 837 40.98 58.26 -13.46
CA THR A 837 42.31 58.87 -13.36
C THR A 837 43.20 58.16 -14.40
N LEU A 838 43.95 58.77 -15.33
CA LEU A 838 44.93 59.88 -15.36
C LEU A 838 45.28 60.16 -16.87
N PRO A 839 46.14 61.15 -17.23
CA PRO A 839 45.92 62.61 -17.25
C PRO A 839 46.12 63.20 -18.68
N ILE A 840 45.84 64.51 -18.83
CA ILE A 840 46.64 65.55 -19.51
C ILE A 840 45.74 66.64 -20.13
N SER A 841 45.86 67.82 -19.52
CA SER A 841 45.88 69.21 -20.02
C SER A 841 44.76 69.81 -20.91
N GLU A 842 44.23 70.91 -20.35
CA GLU A 842 43.98 72.23 -20.94
C GLU A 842 42.57 72.68 -21.42
N THR A 843 42.05 73.58 -20.57
CA THR A 843 41.40 74.88 -20.87
C THR A 843 39.92 74.96 -21.29
N GLY A 844 39.17 75.78 -20.52
CA GLY A 844 38.23 76.75 -21.12
C GLY A 844 36.75 76.66 -20.77
N GLY A 845 36.37 77.17 -19.59
CA GLY A 845 35.25 78.09 -19.33
C GLY A 845 33.81 77.85 -19.86
N GLY A 846 32.83 77.91 -18.95
CA GLY A 846 31.51 78.54 -19.22
C GLY A 846 30.25 77.70 -18.94
N THR A 847 29.65 77.87 -17.75
CA THR A 847 28.22 77.67 -17.44
C THR A 847 27.34 78.74 -18.13
N PRO A 848 25.98 78.63 -18.30
CA PRO A 848 25.04 78.01 -17.35
C PRO A 848 23.72 77.35 -17.87
N ARG A 849 23.12 76.57 -16.95
CA ARG A 849 21.70 76.35 -16.57
C ARG A 849 20.56 76.70 -17.57
N LEU A 850 19.58 75.78 -17.72
CA LEU A 850 18.20 75.89 -17.15
C LEU A 850 17.22 74.76 -17.56
N ARG A 851 16.57 74.21 -16.52
CA ARG A 851 15.18 73.71 -16.36
C ARG A 851 14.42 72.98 -17.48
N CYS A 852 13.95 71.78 -17.11
CA CYS A 852 12.85 71.03 -17.70
C CYS A 852 11.47 71.69 -17.45
N GLY A 853 10.64 71.73 -18.50
CA GLY A 853 9.20 72.03 -18.47
C GLY A 853 8.41 70.95 -19.23
N LYS A 854 7.18 70.71 -18.80
CA LYS A 854 6.27 69.61 -19.15
C LYS A 854 5.42 69.86 -20.41
N HIS A 855 5.03 68.73 -21.02
CA HIS A 855 3.74 68.36 -21.65
C HIS A 855 3.35 68.74 -23.09
N GLN A 856 2.90 67.67 -23.79
CA GLN A 856 1.76 67.50 -24.71
C GLN A 856 1.91 67.78 -26.23
N GLY A 857 1.54 66.75 -27.02
CA GLY A 857 0.53 66.87 -28.08
C GLY A 857 0.96 66.58 -29.53
N ALA A 858 0.28 65.60 -30.15
CA ALA A 858 -0.05 65.38 -31.59
C ALA A 858 1.09 65.54 -32.64
N GLY A 859 1.36 64.58 -33.53
CA GLY A 859 0.45 63.88 -34.45
C GLY A 859 0.81 64.28 -35.89
N THR A 860 1.01 63.31 -36.80
CA THR A 860 0.71 63.36 -38.25
C THR A 860 1.44 62.21 -38.99
N SER A 861 0.67 61.44 -39.76
CA SER A 861 1.13 60.65 -40.93
C SER A 861 1.03 61.55 -42.18
N PRO A 862 1.69 61.23 -43.31
CA PRO A 862 1.02 60.37 -44.31
C PRO A 862 1.94 59.47 -45.21
N GLN A 863 1.38 58.31 -45.57
CA GLN A 863 1.21 57.68 -46.90
C GLN A 863 2.34 57.55 -47.97
N GLY A 864 2.28 56.39 -48.65
CA GLY A 864 2.66 56.12 -50.06
C GLY A 864 3.57 54.89 -50.22
N ALA A 865 3.10 53.65 -50.50
CA ALA A 865 2.66 53.05 -51.80
C ALA A 865 3.74 53.13 -52.91
N ALA A 866 4.12 52.13 -53.72
CA ALA A 866 3.58 50.83 -54.15
C ALA A 866 4.75 49.98 -54.76
N ALA A 867 4.77 48.65 -54.66
CA ALA A 867 4.43 47.64 -55.69
C ALA A 867 5.56 47.14 -56.64
N GLN A 868 5.72 45.80 -56.60
CA GLN A 868 5.88 44.81 -57.71
C GLN A 868 7.23 44.51 -58.43
N ASP A 869 7.52 43.20 -58.38
CA ASP A 869 7.83 42.24 -59.47
C ASP A 869 9.26 41.97 -60.01
N SER A 870 9.40 40.68 -60.40
CA SER A 870 10.38 39.99 -61.27
C SER A 870 11.74 39.63 -60.66
N GLU A 871 12.09 38.35 -60.46
CA GLU A 871 12.40 37.23 -61.39
C GLU A 871 13.87 37.15 -61.84
N GLN A 872 14.41 35.91 -61.75
CA GLN A 872 15.58 35.34 -62.47
C GLN A 872 16.96 35.95 -62.16
N GLU A 873 18.10 35.25 -62.11
CA GLU A 873 18.59 33.98 -62.63
C GLU A 873 19.87 33.62 -61.81
N SER A 874 20.07 32.37 -61.38
CA SER A 874 21.06 31.42 -61.93
C SER A 874 22.54 31.86 -61.94
N ALA A 875 23.37 31.18 -61.14
CA ALA A 875 24.66 30.56 -61.50
C ALA A 875 25.34 30.04 -60.21
N GLY A 876 25.91 28.85 -60.10
CA GLY A 876 26.14 27.76 -61.03
C GLY A 876 27.04 26.71 -60.37
N MET A 877 27.03 25.50 -60.98
CA MET A 877 28.07 24.47 -60.99
C MET A 877 28.46 23.79 -59.66
N GLU A 878 28.15 22.51 -59.44
CA GLU A 878 28.60 21.26 -60.09
C GLU A 878 29.64 20.56 -59.21
N GLY A 879 29.40 19.28 -58.93
CA GLY A 879 30.35 18.44 -58.20
C GLY A 879 29.75 17.16 -57.62
N ARG A 880 29.38 16.24 -58.52
CA ARG A 880 29.26 14.78 -58.32
C ARG A 880 30.41 14.22 -57.42
N ASP A 881 30.32 13.11 -56.70
CA ASP A 881 29.64 11.86 -57.02
C ASP A 881 29.49 10.94 -55.79
N THR A 882 28.63 9.97 -56.02
CA THR A 882 28.24 8.79 -55.25
C THR A 882 29.37 7.88 -54.72
N HIS A 883 29.15 7.21 -53.58
CA HIS A 883 29.20 5.73 -53.49
C HIS A 883 28.65 5.17 -52.16
N ARG A 884 28.18 3.94 -52.29
CA ARG A 884 27.27 3.14 -51.45
C ARG A 884 28.04 2.12 -50.59
N LEU A 885 27.37 1.69 -49.51
CA LEU A 885 27.34 0.34 -48.88
C LEU A 885 28.30 0.02 -47.70
N PRO A 886 27.93 -0.96 -46.84
CA PRO A 886 28.06 -0.91 -45.38
C PRO A 886 28.94 -2.04 -44.80
N ARG A 887 29.23 -2.00 -43.49
CA ARG A 887 29.37 -3.19 -42.63
C ARG A 887 29.56 -2.86 -41.14
N ALA A 888 28.80 -3.59 -40.33
CA ALA A 888 29.10 -4.19 -39.03
C ALA A 888 30.06 -3.47 -38.07
N LEU A 889 29.52 -3.05 -36.92
CA LEU A 889 29.80 -3.63 -35.59
C LEU A 889 28.72 -3.18 -34.59
#